data_AF-A0A378LNG8-F1
#
_entry.id   AF-A0A378LNG8-F1
#
_cell.length_a   1.000
_cell.length_b   1.000
_cell.length_c   1.000
_cell.angle_alpha   90.00
_cell.angle_beta   90.00
_cell.angle_gamma   90.00
#
_symmetry.space_group_name_H-M   'P 1'
#
loop_
_entity.id
_entity.type
_entity.pdbx_description
1 polymer ?
#
loop_
_entity_poly.entity_id
_entity_poly.type
_entity_poly.pdbx_seq_one_letter_code
_entity_poly.pdbx_strand_id
1 'polypeptide(L)'
;MKSSNPLIVETLNEAQYIWHEFYAKYKACLPSPVPPKVVSTSEQSQKEYDKKEEAAALVLQRWWRRRLIYNLVPIHGDNYSPELRHLVHDQKVNMSLSPWRLKLLEEALVAGDWDAGILKTEKHIYQAMALFNAGKITQQQMYTLLERHQIMFDKEGGYKLKKTHKILGKDGEFTQDAKEILLPVLSHLLNSDEKIESFKLLIEALPLSEQMFYTMSVGNNNPHSDRHLTGLLVQGKAIHYKDDQFIQISSGGHDSANLVSVGIDEYIRLMLKLGTLKMGEIEEGIKNHARYGAISYPGSPSYPVHGYKTTGMESTAHDRYHSLLMTRIPNNIIYAFQHMVELCRGLSPEIEWSKEIWEWTDLAVEFYGYIEQVPLAQKYIEQYEKMKEENGDLELVDFAIDNIQDSKLITQVLQIYDRNSEYTGDFLDLFHKPASKLTPEELTTIFCHFITFGFHSSKDYTQGSYLFTYKKNITLVGSLVLLDMYFNPNTWKSFNIDTGHLLGDSPDSNMSPMKYFLDLIHSIEPNLKNQDQKIQLLECYLFFQLCSQDPENIPFHIEKINELHEIILENKGEFLEKLKFSKLKSQNQDENNTLILTYGGENCMKWDIDTFKKEISKPAQAENHKSKKPRKSSLSSGNGFFSNDTGETSSSTRTLQSKNSFSS
;
A
#
# COMPACT_ATOMS: atom_id res chain seq x y z
N MET A 1 19.09 18.91 -3.80
CA MET A 1 18.99 17.66 -3.00
C MET A 1 20.37 17.03 -2.96
N LYS A 2 20.89 16.68 -1.77
CA LYS A 2 22.15 15.93 -1.65
C LYS A 2 21.87 14.48 -2.08
N SER A 3 22.75 13.87 -2.88
CA SER A 3 22.58 12.51 -3.41
C SER A 3 22.51 11.48 -2.27
N SER A 4 21.41 10.70 -2.19
CA SER A 4 21.19 9.63 -1.23
C SER A 4 22.05 8.38 -1.52
N ASN A 5 23.36 8.46 -1.27
CA ASN A 5 24.18 7.24 -1.18
C ASN A 5 23.61 6.32 -0.08
N PRO A 6 23.82 4.99 -0.17
CA PRO A 6 23.52 4.10 0.95
C PRO A 6 24.12 4.67 2.22
N LEU A 7 23.33 4.63 3.30
CA LEU A 7 23.65 5.30 4.55
C LEU A 7 24.78 4.54 5.24
N ILE A 8 26.01 5.02 5.04
CA ILE A 8 27.18 4.55 5.78
C ILE A 8 27.32 5.41 7.04
N VAL A 9 27.27 4.75 8.19
CA VAL A 9 27.38 5.37 9.51
C VAL A 9 28.70 4.92 10.10
N GLU A 10 29.58 5.86 10.44
CA GLU A 10 30.92 5.56 10.95
C GLU A 10 31.00 5.70 12.47
N THR A 11 30.06 6.46 13.07
CA THR A 11 30.06 6.72 14.52
C THR A 11 28.68 6.67 15.16
N LEU A 12 28.64 6.43 16.47
CA LEU A 12 27.39 6.47 17.25
C LEU A 12 26.72 7.86 17.26
N ASN A 13 27.52 8.94 17.22
CA ASN A 13 26.98 10.31 17.15
C ASN A 13 26.26 10.56 15.82
N GLU A 14 26.79 10.05 14.71
CA GLU A 14 26.12 10.10 13.41
C GLU A 14 24.83 9.29 13.43
N ALA A 15 24.83 8.09 14.02
CA ALA A 15 23.61 7.29 14.19
C ALA A 15 22.52 8.05 14.96
N GLN A 16 22.88 8.75 16.04
CA GLN A 16 21.95 9.59 16.80
C GLN A 16 21.41 10.77 15.97
N TYR A 17 22.26 11.40 15.17
CA TYR A 17 21.86 12.49 14.27
C TYR A 17 20.89 11.98 13.19
N ILE A 18 21.17 10.82 12.59
CA ILE A 18 20.28 10.16 11.62
C ILE A 18 18.91 9.89 12.22
N TRP A 19 18.85 9.37 13.45
CA TRP A 19 17.57 9.18 14.14
C TRP A 19 16.81 10.49 14.31
N HIS A 20 17.50 11.57 14.69
CA HIS A 20 16.88 12.89 14.82
C HIS A 20 16.29 13.38 13.47
N GLU A 21 17.05 13.28 12.37
CA GLU A 21 16.56 13.64 11.03
C GLU A 21 15.38 12.76 10.60
N PHE A 22 15.48 11.45 10.83
CA PHE A 22 14.41 10.50 10.53
C PHE A 22 13.11 10.84 11.28
N TYR A 23 13.18 11.13 12.58
CA TYR A 23 12.00 11.56 13.34
C TYR A 23 11.46 12.91 12.87
N ALA A 24 12.32 13.83 12.47
CA ALA A 24 11.90 15.12 11.94
C ALA A 24 11.11 14.96 10.63
N LYS A 25 11.54 14.07 9.72
CA LYS A 25 10.82 13.73 8.47
C LYS A 25 9.38 13.32 8.75
N TYR A 26 9.16 12.40 9.69
CA TYR A 26 7.83 11.85 9.97
C TYR A 26 6.96 12.71 10.90
N LYS A 27 7.48 13.80 11.44
CA LYS A 27 6.68 14.74 12.22
C LYS A 27 5.57 15.40 11.40
N ALA A 28 5.75 15.53 10.08
CA ALA A 28 4.73 16.05 9.17
C ALA A 28 3.49 15.12 9.05
N CYS A 29 3.64 13.82 9.32
CA CYS A 29 2.53 12.86 9.37
C CYS A 29 1.65 13.00 10.62
N LEU A 30 2.09 13.80 11.60
CA LEU A 30 1.37 13.96 12.85
C LEU A 30 0.31 15.06 12.72
N PRO A 31 -0.90 14.87 13.27
CA PRO A 31 -1.91 15.90 13.28
C PRO A 31 -1.40 17.13 14.03
N SER A 32 -1.82 18.31 13.58
CA SER A 32 -1.48 19.57 14.26
C SER A 32 -1.85 19.51 15.75
N PRO A 33 -1.03 20.09 16.64
CA PRO A 33 -1.38 20.20 18.05
C PRO A 33 -2.74 20.88 18.18
N VAL A 34 -3.66 20.27 18.95
CA VAL A 34 -4.90 20.98 19.29
C VAL A 34 -4.49 22.10 20.24
N PRO A 35 -4.75 23.37 19.91
CA PRO A 35 -4.46 24.44 20.84
C PRO A 35 -5.22 24.14 22.13
N PRO A 36 -4.59 24.29 23.30
CA PRO A 36 -5.29 24.10 24.56
C PRO A 36 -6.55 24.95 24.48
N LYS A 37 -7.72 24.34 24.75
CA LYS A 37 -8.97 25.10 24.84
C LYS A 37 -8.68 26.24 25.79
N VAL A 38 -8.62 27.46 25.25
CA VAL A 38 -8.51 28.67 26.05
C VAL A 38 -9.81 28.65 26.82
N VAL A 39 -9.76 28.11 28.05
CA VAL A 39 -10.84 28.22 29.00
C VAL A 39 -10.96 29.72 29.13
N SER A 40 -11.97 30.30 28.47
CA SER A 40 -12.16 31.73 28.52
C SER A 40 -12.23 32.06 29.99
N THR A 41 -11.21 32.74 30.48
CA THR A 41 -11.27 33.46 31.75
C THR A 41 -12.21 34.63 31.54
N SER A 42 -13.44 34.35 31.12
CA SER A 42 -14.56 35.26 31.22
C SER A 42 -14.76 35.41 32.72
N GLU A 43 -14.17 36.48 33.25
CA GLU A 43 -14.39 37.03 34.58
C GLU A 43 -14.86 35.96 35.57
N GLN A 44 -13.95 35.03 35.90
CA GLN A 44 -14.05 34.37 37.19
C GLN A 44 -13.82 35.48 38.21
N SER A 45 -14.88 36.23 38.51
CA SER A 45 -15.12 36.76 39.83
C SER A 45 -14.59 35.69 40.78
N GLN A 46 -13.66 36.04 41.66
CA GLN A 46 -13.26 35.21 42.78
C GLN A 46 -14.52 34.89 43.60
N LYS A 47 -15.32 33.93 43.12
CA LYS A 47 -16.33 33.28 43.91
C LYS A 47 -15.50 32.48 44.89
N GLU A 48 -15.46 32.98 46.10
CA GLU A 48 -15.06 32.24 47.29
C GLU A 48 -15.80 30.91 47.21
N TYR A 49 -15.09 29.85 46.78
CA TYR A 49 -15.68 28.53 46.66
C TYR A 49 -16.20 28.15 48.04
N ASP A 50 -17.49 27.79 48.14
CA ASP A 50 -18.05 27.35 49.41
C ASP A 50 -17.20 26.17 49.91
N LYS A 51 -16.83 26.16 51.20
CA LYS A 51 -16.04 25.07 51.80
C LYS A 51 -16.65 23.69 51.52
N LYS A 52 -17.96 23.63 51.27
CA LYS A 52 -18.66 22.43 50.81
C LYS A 52 -18.26 21.98 49.40
N GLU A 53 -18.08 22.89 48.46
CA GLU A 53 -17.63 22.60 47.09
C GLU A 53 -16.18 22.12 47.07
N GLU A 54 -15.31 22.73 47.88
CA GLU A 54 -13.92 22.29 48.03
C GLU A 54 -13.83 20.89 48.66
N ALA A 55 -14.62 20.64 49.72
CA ALA A 55 -14.72 19.30 50.32
C ALA A 55 -15.28 18.26 49.34
N ALA A 56 -16.31 18.62 48.56
CA ALA A 56 -16.87 17.75 47.52
C ALA A 56 -15.84 17.46 46.42
N ALA A 57 -15.09 18.46 45.98
CA ALA A 57 -14.00 18.30 45.01
C ALA A 57 -12.91 17.36 45.54
N LEU A 58 -12.50 17.48 46.81
CA LEU A 58 -11.53 16.58 47.43
C LEU A 58 -12.03 15.14 47.55
N VAL A 59 -13.32 14.94 47.87
CA VAL A 59 -13.95 13.61 47.90
C VAL A 59 -13.99 13.00 46.50
N LEU A 60 -14.40 13.78 45.48
CA LEU A 60 -14.36 13.38 44.08
C LEU A 60 -12.93 13.03 43.64
N GLN A 61 -11.95 13.86 43.97
CA GLN A 61 -10.54 13.60 43.66
C GLN A 61 -10.03 12.33 44.36
N ARG A 62 -10.36 12.08 45.63
CA ARG A 62 -9.99 10.83 46.33
C ARG A 62 -10.66 9.61 45.69
N TRP A 63 -11.94 9.72 45.36
CA TRP A 63 -12.69 8.66 44.69
C TRP A 63 -12.10 8.36 43.30
N TRP A 64 -11.78 9.41 42.54
CA TRP A 64 -11.07 9.30 41.25
C TRP A 64 -9.69 8.66 41.42
N ARG A 65 -8.87 9.11 42.39
CA ARG A 65 -7.57 8.50 42.69
C ARG A 65 -7.68 7.02 43.03
N ARG A 66 -8.69 6.60 43.79
CA ARG A 66 -8.95 5.18 44.08
C ARG A 66 -9.36 4.40 42.84
N ARG A 67 -10.18 4.98 41.95
CA ARG A 67 -10.52 4.35 40.66
C ARG A 67 -9.33 4.26 39.70
N LEU A 68 -8.46 5.26 39.65
CA LEU A 68 -7.28 5.31 38.77
C LEU A 68 -6.28 4.19 39.04
N ILE A 69 -6.25 3.66 40.27
CA ILE A 69 -5.34 2.56 40.65
C ILE A 69 -5.75 1.23 39.99
N TYR A 70 -7.05 1.01 39.75
CA TYR A 70 -7.59 -0.30 39.37
C TYR A 70 -8.37 -0.31 38.03
N ASN A 71 -8.87 0.83 37.58
CA ASN A 71 -9.75 0.91 36.42
C ASN A 71 -9.05 1.48 35.19
N LEU A 72 -9.47 0.96 34.04
CA LEU A 72 -9.24 1.59 32.75
C LEU A 72 -10.06 2.88 32.68
N VAL A 73 -9.43 3.96 32.26
CA VAL A 73 -10.08 5.27 32.12
C VAL A 73 -10.15 5.61 30.64
N PRO A 74 -11.35 5.91 30.09
CA PRO A 74 -11.44 6.47 28.76
C PRO A 74 -10.90 7.89 28.79
N ILE A 75 -9.94 8.19 27.93
CA ILE A 75 -9.37 9.55 27.81
C ILE A 75 -10.05 10.26 26.65
N HIS A 76 -10.41 11.52 26.85
CA HIS A 76 -11.01 12.33 25.79
C HIS A 76 -9.96 12.69 24.75
N GLY A 77 -10.32 12.67 23.46
CA GLY A 77 -9.36 12.89 22.36
C GLY A 77 -8.61 14.22 22.39
N ASP A 78 -9.21 15.25 23.01
CA ASP A 78 -8.57 16.56 23.22
C ASP A 78 -7.30 16.48 24.10
N ASN A 79 -7.15 15.42 24.89
CA ASN A 79 -5.99 15.21 25.77
C ASN A 79 -4.94 14.25 25.17
N TYR A 80 -5.09 13.87 23.89
CA TYR A 80 -4.09 13.07 23.19
C TYR A 80 -2.95 13.94 22.69
N SER A 81 -1.71 13.46 22.89
CA SER A 81 -0.54 13.97 22.18
C SER A 81 -0.72 13.82 20.67
N PRO A 82 -0.01 14.59 19.83
CA PRO A 82 -0.05 14.42 18.38
C PRO A 82 0.22 12.97 17.93
N GLU A 83 1.21 12.32 18.53
CA GLU A 83 1.61 10.95 18.24
C GLU A 83 0.52 9.94 18.61
N LEU A 84 -0.08 10.08 19.79
CA LEU A 84 -1.20 9.23 20.17
C LEU A 84 -2.41 9.49 19.27
N ARG A 85 -2.71 10.76 18.94
CA ARG A 85 -3.85 11.09 18.08
C ARG A 85 -3.68 10.47 16.69
N HIS A 86 -2.47 10.51 16.13
CA HIS A 86 -2.13 9.80 14.91
C HIS A 86 -2.45 8.31 15.06
N LEU A 87 -1.91 7.65 16.08
CA LEU A 87 -2.09 6.22 16.31
C LEU A 87 -3.56 5.83 16.50
N VAL A 88 -4.30 6.52 17.36
CA VAL A 88 -5.68 6.11 17.71
C VAL A 88 -6.69 6.44 16.63
N HIS A 89 -6.41 7.40 15.75
CA HIS A 89 -7.16 7.64 14.53
C HIS A 89 -8.70 7.65 14.74
N ASP A 90 -9.19 8.67 15.44
CA ASP A 90 -10.58 8.87 15.88
C ASP A 90 -11.16 7.81 16.85
N GLN A 91 -10.40 6.78 17.20
CA GLN A 91 -10.84 5.79 18.17
C GLN A 91 -10.70 6.29 19.61
N LYS A 92 -11.70 5.92 20.41
CA LYS A 92 -11.64 6.09 21.87
C LYS A 92 -10.83 4.93 22.44
N VAL A 93 -9.69 5.25 23.05
CA VAL A 93 -8.87 4.26 23.73
C VAL A 93 -8.99 4.40 25.23
N ASN A 94 -8.82 3.27 25.89
CA ASN A 94 -8.70 3.21 27.33
C ASN A 94 -7.24 3.33 27.73
N MET A 95 -6.98 3.95 28.88
CA MET A 95 -5.64 4.00 29.46
C MET A 95 -5.66 3.51 30.91
N SER A 96 -4.53 2.96 31.35
CA SER A 96 -4.32 2.64 32.74
C SER A 96 -3.43 3.69 33.38
N LEU A 97 -3.98 4.46 34.31
CA LEU A 97 -3.27 5.55 35.00
C LEU A 97 -2.71 5.13 36.35
N SER A 98 -2.48 3.83 36.54
CA SER A 98 -1.99 3.25 37.79
C SER A 98 -0.49 3.52 37.93
N PRO A 99 -0.03 4.42 38.84
CA PRO A 99 1.34 4.93 38.81
C PRO A 99 2.40 3.83 38.98
N TRP A 100 2.11 2.84 39.82
CA TRP A 100 3.03 1.72 40.05
C TRP A 100 3.15 0.81 38.82
N ARG A 101 2.06 0.55 38.07
CA ARG A 101 2.11 -0.26 36.85
C ARG A 101 2.83 0.47 35.72
N LEU A 102 2.59 1.77 35.61
CA LEU A 102 3.30 2.63 34.65
C LEU A 102 4.80 2.59 34.90
N LYS A 103 5.21 2.78 36.16
CA LYS A 103 6.60 2.68 36.57
C LYS A 103 7.22 1.30 36.28
N LEU A 104 6.52 0.20 36.58
CA LEU A 104 7.01 -1.14 36.27
C LEU A 104 7.20 -1.37 34.76
N LEU A 105 6.28 -0.87 33.93
CA LEU A 105 6.41 -0.98 32.47
C LEU A 105 7.57 -0.12 31.96
N GLU A 106 7.69 1.13 32.44
CA GLU A 106 8.80 2.03 32.10
C GLU A 106 10.16 1.42 32.48
N GLU A 107 10.29 0.89 33.70
CA GLU A 107 11.51 0.21 34.17
C GLU A 107 11.85 -1.02 33.31
N ALA A 108 10.85 -1.83 32.94
CA ALA A 108 11.06 -2.99 32.07
C ALA A 108 11.57 -2.56 30.68
N LEU A 109 10.99 -1.51 30.09
CA LEU A 109 11.41 -0.99 28.79
C LEU A 109 12.81 -0.36 28.84
N VAL A 110 13.11 0.43 29.88
CA VAL A 110 14.45 1.01 30.09
C VAL A 110 15.50 -0.09 30.25
N ALA A 111 15.18 -1.18 30.95
CA ALA A 111 16.08 -2.31 31.11
C ALA A 111 16.15 -3.25 29.89
N GLY A 112 15.24 -3.10 28.91
CA GLY A 112 15.05 -4.07 27.83
C GLY A 112 14.60 -5.45 28.32
N ASP A 113 13.93 -5.54 29.48
CA ASP A 113 13.44 -6.78 30.08
C ASP A 113 12.04 -7.14 29.56
N TRP A 114 12.03 -7.79 28.40
CA TRP A 114 10.80 -8.26 27.75
C TRP A 114 10.16 -9.50 28.41
N ASP A 115 10.81 -10.08 29.43
CA ASP A 115 10.29 -11.19 30.23
C ASP A 115 9.63 -10.73 31.54
N ALA A 116 9.67 -9.42 31.82
CA ALA A 116 9.04 -8.81 32.97
C ALA A 116 7.55 -9.18 33.07
N GLY A 117 7.08 -9.49 34.29
CA GLY A 117 5.71 -9.95 34.52
C GLY A 117 4.63 -8.97 34.04
N ILE A 118 4.93 -7.67 33.99
CA ILE A 118 4.00 -6.64 33.51
C ILE A 118 3.63 -6.83 32.03
N LEU A 119 4.58 -7.27 31.19
CA LEU A 119 4.43 -7.48 29.74
C LEU A 119 3.69 -8.79 29.39
N LYS A 120 3.55 -9.70 30.36
CA LYS A 120 2.86 -11.00 30.17
C LYS A 120 1.34 -10.92 30.24
N THR A 121 0.78 -9.73 30.51
CA THR A 121 -0.67 -9.52 30.67
C THR A 121 -1.23 -8.68 29.53
N GLU A 122 -2.46 -8.94 29.07
CA GLU A 122 -3.13 -8.10 28.05
C GLU A 122 -3.18 -6.62 28.44
N LYS A 123 -3.10 -6.33 29.75
CA LYS A 123 -3.25 -4.97 30.28
C LYS A 123 -2.07 -4.04 29.94
N HIS A 124 -0.92 -4.58 29.54
CA HIS A 124 0.30 -3.79 29.29
C HIS A 124 0.09 -2.71 28.23
N ILE A 125 -0.76 -2.94 27.22
CA ILE A 125 -1.07 -1.96 26.18
C ILE A 125 -1.77 -0.72 26.75
N TYR A 126 -2.67 -0.88 27.74
CA TYR A 126 -3.31 0.28 28.38
C TYR A 126 -2.31 1.13 29.19
N GLN A 127 -1.26 0.51 29.74
CA GLN A 127 -0.16 1.22 30.37
C GLN A 127 0.74 1.90 29.32
N ALA A 128 1.05 1.19 28.23
CA ALA A 128 1.85 1.70 27.13
C ALA A 128 1.21 2.95 26.49
N MET A 129 -0.10 2.94 26.24
CA MET A 129 -0.83 4.10 25.72
C MET A 129 -0.68 5.34 26.62
N ALA A 130 -0.72 5.16 27.95
CA ALA A 130 -0.53 6.26 28.90
C ALA A 130 0.91 6.79 28.89
N LEU A 131 1.92 5.90 28.83
CA LEU A 131 3.32 6.30 28.72
C LEU A 131 3.60 6.99 27.38
N PHE A 132 3.02 6.50 26.29
CA PHE A 132 3.16 7.08 24.96
C PHE A 132 2.54 8.46 24.88
N ASN A 133 1.32 8.63 25.41
CA ASN A 133 0.66 9.94 25.51
C ASN A 133 1.47 10.95 26.32
N ALA A 134 2.20 10.48 27.33
CA ALA A 134 3.06 11.30 28.19
C ALA A 134 4.47 11.53 27.60
N GLY A 135 4.77 11.03 26.39
CA GLY A 135 6.09 11.12 25.77
C GLY A 135 7.19 10.37 26.51
N LYS A 136 6.84 9.34 27.30
CA LYS A 136 7.77 8.53 28.10
C LYS A 136 8.33 7.33 27.35
N ILE A 137 7.63 6.88 26.31
CA ILE A 137 8.11 5.85 25.38
C ILE A 137 8.01 6.39 23.97
N THR A 138 8.89 5.93 23.09
CA THR A 138 8.92 6.34 21.69
C THR A 138 7.81 5.67 20.88
N GLN A 139 7.59 6.15 19.67
CA GLN A 139 6.66 5.54 18.72
C GLN A 139 7.05 4.09 18.39
N GLN A 140 8.35 3.81 18.19
CA GLN A 140 8.80 2.43 17.95
C GLN A 140 8.52 1.51 19.14
N GLN A 141 8.77 1.97 20.37
CA GLN A 141 8.43 1.18 21.56
C GLN A 141 6.93 0.87 21.62
N MET A 142 6.07 1.83 21.30
CA MET A 142 4.62 1.62 21.23
C MET A 142 4.25 0.60 20.14
N TYR A 143 4.86 0.69 18.96
CA TYR A 143 4.60 -0.24 17.84
C TYR A 143 5.08 -1.66 18.16
N THR A 144 6.30 -1.81 18.68
CA THR A 144 6.85 -3.10 19.15
C THR A 144 5.93 -3.74 20.20
N LEU A 145 5.39 -2.95 21.14
CA LEU A 145 4.43 -3.44 22.15
C LEU A 145 3.13 -3.94 21.51
N LEU A 146 2.55 -3.19 20.57
CA LEU A 146 1.31 -3.58 19.88
C LEU A 146 1.49 -4.84 19.02
N GLU A 147 2.57 -4.92 18.24
CA GLU A 147 2.87 -6.08 17.41
C GLU A 147 3.07 -7.33 18.28
N ARG A 148 3.85 -7.21 19.36
CA ARG A 148 4.04 -8.31 20.32
C ARG A 148 2.73 -8.70 20.99
N HIS A 149 1.84 -7.75 21.28
CA HIS A 149 0.51 -8.03 21.81
C HIS A 149 -0.33 -8.85 20.82
N GLN A 150 -0.37 -8.48 19.54
CA GLN A 150 -1.06 -9.27 18.51
C GLN A 150 -0.57 -10.71 18.53
N ILE A 151 0.74 -10.94 18.58
CA ILE A 151 1.30 -12.29 18.56
C ILE A 151 0.95 -13.10 19.82
N MET A 152 1.00 -12.46 21.00
CA MET A 152 0.76 -13.15 22.27
C MET A 152 -0.72 -13.47 22.53
N PHE A 153 -1.64 -12.67 21.98
CA PHE A 153 -3.06 -12.74 22.30
C PHE A 153 -3.98 -13.03 21.11
N ASP A 154 -3.43 -13.17 19.90
CA ASP A 154 -4.17 -13.65 18.72
C ASP A 154 -4.41 -15.17 18.80
N LYS A 155 -5.61 -15.51 19.25
CA LYS A 155 -6.06 -16.90 19.37
C LYS A 155 -6.29 -17.57 18.01
N GLU A 156 -6.61 -16.80 16.97
CA GLU A 156 -6.88 -17.37 15.64
C GLU A 156 -5.58 -17.83 14.98
N GLY A 157 -4.52 -17.05 15.12
CA GLY A 157 -3.20 -17.40 14.59
C GLY A 157 -2.51 -18.55 15.33
N GLY A 158 -2.81 -18.73 16.62
CA GLY A 158 -2.23 -19.83 17.41
C GLY A 158 -0.71 -19.70 17.63
N TYR A 159 -0.17 -18.49 17.46
CA TYR A 159 1.25 -18.22 17.65
C TYR A 159 1.66 -18.38 19.11
N LYS A 160 2.90 -18.80 19.32
CA LYS A 160 3.53 -18.90 20.64
C LYS A 160 4.91 -18.27 20.58
N LEU A 161 5.09 -17.22 21.36
CA LEU A 161 6.40 -16.63 21.60
C LEU A 161 7.33 -17.69 22.20
N LYS A 162 8.47 -17.94 21.56
CA LYS A 162 9.47 -18.92 22.01
C LYS A 162 10.54 -18.26 22.87
N LYS A 163 11.23 -17.28 22.31
CA LYS A 163 12.34 -16.59 22.98
C LYS A 163 12.47 -15.15 22.51
N THR A 164 12.88 -14.27 23.41
CA THR A 164 13.33 -12.92 23.10
C THR A 164 14.85 -12.87 23.16
N HIS A 165 15.46 -12.26 22.16
CA HIS A 165 16.90 -12.22 21.95
C HIS A 165 17.37 -10.76 21.94
N LYS A 166 18.54 -10.51 22.52
CA LYS A 166 19.21 -9.21 22.38
C LYS A 166 19.97 -9.17 21.05
N ILE A 167 19.92 -8.04 20.35
CA ILE A 167 20.71 -7.85 19.14
C ILE A 167 22.17 -7.61 19.52
N LEU A 168 22.41 -6.72 20.47
CA LEU A 168 23.74 -6.33 20.93
C LEU A 168 24.04 -6.84 22.35
N GLY A 169 25.31 -7.14 22.58
CA GLY A 169 25.90 -7.46 23.87
C GLY A 169 26.14 -6.21 24.72
N LYS A 170 26.74 -6.39 25.89
CA LYS A 170 27.13 -5.26 26.77
C LYS A 170 28.32 -4.47 26.24
N ASP A 171 29.09 -5.10 25.35
CA ASP A 171 30.25 -4.57 24.65
C ASP A 171 29.89 -3.84 23.34
N GLY A 172 28.60 -3.77 22.99
CA GLY A 172 28.13 -3.17 21.73
C GLY A 172 28.22 -4.10 20.52
N GLU A 173 28.76 -5.31 20.68
CA GLU A 173 28.92 -6.27 19.59
C GLU A 173 27.65 -7.13 19.39
N PHE A 174 27.45 -7.64 18.17
CA PHE A 174 26.33 -8.55 17.91
C PHE A 174 26.41 -9.81 18.78
N THR A 175 25.30 -10.17 19.41
CA THR A 175 25.21 -11.42 20.17
C THR A 175 25.30 -12.64 19.26
N GLN A 176 25.60 -13.82 19.83
CA GLN A 176 25.63 -15.06 19.06
C GLN A 176 24.27 -15.36 18.41
N ASP A 177 23.18 -15.18 19.16
CA ASP A 177 21.82 -15.35 18.65
C ASP A 177 21.55 -14.40 17.46
N ALA A 178 22.02 -13.15 17.51
CA ALA A 178 21.86 -12.20 16.40
C ALA A 178 22.66 -12.63 15.16
N LYS A 179 23.91 -13.08 15.33
CA LYS A 179 24.75 -13.58 14.22
C LYS A 179 24.18 -14.83 13.57
N GLU A 180 23.62 -15.74 14.37
CA GLU A 180 23.10 -17.02 13.86
C GLU A 180 21.67 -16.91 13.32
N ILE A 181 20.84 -16.02 13.84
CA ILE A 181 19.40 -15.97 13.52
C ILE A 181 19.05 -14.72 12.74
N LEU A 182 19.38 -13.53 13.26
CA LEU A 182 18.91 -12.25 12.73
C LEU A 182 19.65 -11.81 11.46
N LEU A 183 20.98 -11.74 11.49
CA LEU A 183 21.77 -11.26 10.36
C LEU A 183 21.53 -12.09 9.09
N PRO A 184 21.42 -13.43 9.14
CA PRO A 184 21.12 -14.22 7.95
C PRO A 184 19.80 -13.86 7.28
N VAL A 185 18.73 -13.59 8.04
CA VAL A 185 17.42 -13.21 7.45
C VAL A 185 17.39 -11.78 6.92
N LEU A 186 18.29 -10.92 7.42
CA LEU A 186 18.48 -9.54 6.96
C LEU A 186 19.57 -9.37 5.88
N SER A 187 20.23 -10.45 5.45
CA SER A 187 21.34 -10.40 4.49
C SER A 187 21.02 -9.68 3.18
N HIS A 188 19.76 -9.72 2.73
CA HIS A 188 19.30 -8.99 1.54
C HIS A 188 19.34 -7.46 1.71
N LEU A 189 19.21 -6.95 2.94
CA LEU A 189 19.34 -5.52 3.26
C LEU A 189 20.79 -5.18 3.68
N LEU A 190 21.41 -6.08 4.45
CA LEU A 190 22.73 -5.96 5.06
C LEU A 190 23.77 -6.77 4.29
N ASN A 191 23.94 -6.45 3.01
CA ASN A 191 24.73 -7.23 2.05
C ASN A 191 26.23 -6.85 1.97
N SER A 192 26.73 -6.07 2.93
CA SER A 192 28.13 -5.66 3.02
C SER A 192 28.52 -5.39 4.48
N ASP A 193 29.81 -5.48 4.79
CA ASP A 193 30.33 -5.26 6.14
C ASP A 193 30.05 -3.83 6.61
N GLU A 194 30.15 -2.84 5.72
CA GLU A 194 29.86 -1.44 6.04
C GLU A 194 28.40 -1.23 6.42
N LYS A 195 27.47 -1.93 5.75
CA LYS A 195 26.04 -1.90 6.10
C LYS A 195 25.76 -2.62 7.42
N ILE A 196 26.43 -3.75 7.66
CA ILE A 196 26.30 -4.48 8.93
C ILE A 196 26.76 -3.60 10.10
N GLU A 197 27.89 -2.90 9.94
CA GLU A 197 28.39 -1.96 10.95
C GLU A 197 27.46 -0.76 11.14
N SER A 198 26.96 -0.18 10.05
CA SER A 198 25.98 0.92 10.11
C SER A 198 24.70 0.50 10.84
N PHE A 199 24.23 -0.73 10.60
CA PHE A 199 23.09 -1.30 11.30
C PHE A 199 23.40 -1.46 12.80
N LYS A 200 24.58 -1.95 13.17
CA LYS A 200 25.02 -2.06 14.56
C LYS A 200 24.94 -0.72 15.29
N LEU A 201 25.52 0.33 14.70
CA LEU A 201 25.55 1.68 15.27
C LEU A 201 24.15 2.30 15.41
N LEU A 202 23.27 2.08 14.42
CA LEU A 202 21.88 2.53 14.49
C LEU A 202 21.08 1.81 15.58
N ILE A 203 21.29 0.50 15.76
CA ILE A 203 20.70 -0.27 16.85
C ILE A 203 21.25 0.21 18.21
N GLU A 204 22.55 0.44 18.32
CA GLU A 204 23.18 0.92 19.56
C GLU A 204 22.61 2.27 20.01
N ALA A 205 22.26 3.15 19.07
CA ALA A 205 21.63 4.44 19.35
C ALA A 205 20.17 4.35 19.82
N LEU A 206 19.51 3.19 19.70
CA LEU A 206 18.12 2.98 20.13
C LEU A 206 18.01 2.66 21.63
N PRO A 207 16.84 2.88 22.25
CA PRO A 207 16.55 2.37 23.60
C PRO A 207 16.74 0.85 23.69
N LEU A 208 17.17 0.34 24.85
CA LEU A 208 17.43 -1.09 25.06
C LEU A 208 16.22 -2.00 24.74
N SER A 209 15.00 -1.52 24.94
CA SER A 209 13.79 -2.27 24.55
C SER A 209 13.66 -2.50 23.04
N GLU A 210 14.28 -1.65 22.22
CA GLU A 210 14.28 -1.78 20.76
C GLU A 210 15.52 -2.53 20.24
N GLN A 211 16.52 -2.79 21.07
CA GLN A 211 17.72 -3.56 20.69
C GLN A 211 17.49 -5.08 20.76
N MET A 212 16.37 -5.55 20.19
CA MET A 212 15.88 -6.91 20.35
C MET A 212 15.20 -7.46 19.10
N PHE A 213 15.12 -8.78 19.04
CA PHE A 213 14.23 -9.51 18.15
C PHE A 213 13.66 -10.72 18.90
N TYR A 214 12.64 -11.37 18.36
CA TYR A 214 12.06 -12.54 19.01
C TYR A 214 11.61 -13.59 18.00
N THR A 215 11.60 -14.83 18.46
CA THR A 215 11.18 -16.00 17.70
C THR A 215 9.83 -16.50 18.19
N MET A 216 9.01 -16.99 17.26
CA MET A 216 7.70 -17.56 17.56
C MET A 216 7.40 -18.77 16.69
N SER A 217 6.48 -19.62 17.13
CA SER A 217 5.93 -20.68 16.29
C SER A 217 5.17 -20.11 15.10
N VAL A 218 5.15 -20.83 13.97
CA VAL A 218 4.32 -20.48 12.80
C VAL A 218 2.81 -20.53 13.06
N GLY A 219 2.38 -21.13 14.16
CA GLY A 219 0.99 -21.20 14.56
C GLY A 219 0.18 -22.07 13.59
N ASN A 220 -1.00 -21.58 13.20
CA ASN A 220 -1.88 -22.23 12.23
C ASN A 220 -1.53 -21.92 10.77
N ASN A 221 -0.50 -21.10 10.52
CA ASN A 221 -0.14 -20.69 9.17
C ASN A 221 0.81 -21.67 8.52
N ASN A 222 0.72 -21.76 7.19
CA ASN A 222 1.69 -22.48 6.38
C ASN A 222 2.59 -21.47 5.63
N PRO A 223 3.84 -21.25 6.07
CA PRO A 223 4.76 -20.30 5.43
C PRO A 223 5.19 -20.71 4.02
N HIS A 224 4.93 -21.95 3.62
CA HIS A 224 5.25 -22.48 2.29
C HIS A 224 4.06 -22.52 1.34
N SER A 225 2.90 -21.97 1.74
CA SER A 225 1.71 -21.97 0.90
C SER A 225 1.46 -20.60 0.27
N ASP A 226 1.58 -20.53 -1.05
CA ASP A 226 1.22 -19.33 -1.84
C ASP A 226 -0.29 -19.07 -1.86
N ARG A 227 -1.10 -20.06 -1.44
CA ARG A 227 -2.56 -19.87 -1.30
C ARG A 227 -2.92 -19.12 -0.02
N HIS A 228 -1.96 -18.94 0.89
CA HIS A 228 -2.13 -18.18 2.12
C HIS A 228 -1.33 -16.90 2.03
N LEU A 229 -1.92 -15.78 2.48
CA LEU A 229 -1.28 -14.48 2.53
C LEU A 229 0.10 -14.56 3.22
N THR A 230 0.23 -15.35 4.30
CA THR A 230 1.52 -15.59 4.96
C THR A 230 2.65 -16.00 4.00
N GLY A 231 2.42 -16.87 3.02
CA GLY A 231 3.47 -17.29 2.08
C GLY A 231 4.01 -16.11 1.26
N LEU A 232 3.11 -15.27 0.75
CA LEU A 232 3.46 -14.04 0.04
C LEU A 232 4.22 -13.06 0.95
N LEU A 233 3.80 -12.92 2.20
CA LEU A 233 4.47 -12.04 3.18
C LEU A 233 5.89 -12.53 3.55
N VAL A 234 6.12 -13.85 3.55
CA VAL A 234 7.44 -14.45 3.77
C VAL A 234 8.33 -14.26 2.54
N GLN A 235 7.79 -14.46 1.33
CA GLN A 235 8.51 -14.21 0.08
C GLN A 235 8.91 -12.73 -0.02
N GLY A 236 7.97 -11.83 0.25
CA GLY A 236 8.15 -10.38 0.30
C GLY A 236 8.95 -9.84 1.49
N LYS A 237 9.48 -10.73 2.35
CA LYS A 237 10.31 -10.41 3.54
C LYS A 237 9.64 -9.50 4.58
N ALA A 238 8.32 -9.33 4.54
CA ALA A 238 7.57 -8.63 5.58
C ALA A 238 7.43 -9.45 6.86
N ILE A 239 7.50 -10.78 6.72
CA ILE A 239 7.68 -11.75 7.80
C ILE A 239 8.98 -12.50 7.53
N HIS A 240 9.89 -12.52 8.51
CA HIS A 240 11.10 -13.33 8.40
C HIS A 240 10.84 -14.74 8.92
N TYR A 241 11.37 -15.74 8.22
CA TYR A 241 11.16 -17.15 8.52
C TYR A 241 12.48 -17.91 8.49
N LYS A 242 12.72 -18.74 9.51
CA LYS A 242 13.89 -19.62 9.61
C LYS A 242 13.59 -20.80 10.55
N ASP A 243 14.03 -22.00 10.19
CA ASP A 243 13.97 -23.20 11.04
C ASP A 243 12.59 -23.44 11.71
N ASP A 244 11.52 -23.39 10.91
CA ASP A 244 10.12 -23.55 11.33
C ASP A 244 9.63 -22.50 12.34
N GLN A 245 10.20 -21.30 12.28
CA GLN A 245 9.89 -20.19 13.18
C GLN A 245 9.80 -18.88 12.42
N PHE A 246 8.87 -18.03 12.87
CA PHE A 246 8.88 -16.63 12.49
C PHE A 246 9.85 -15.85 13.38
N ILE A 247 10.57 -14.93 12.76
CA ILE A 247 11.48 -13.98 13.40
C ILE A 247 10.85 -12.60 13.25
N GLN A 248 10.58 -11.95 14.37
CA GLN A 248 10.06 -10.59 14.42
C GLN A 248 11.08 -9.68 15.07
N ILE A 249 11.41 -8.60 14.37
CA ILE A 249 12.34 -7.57 14.83
C ILE A 249 11.52 -6.48 15.50
N SER A 250 12.07 -5.80 16.49
CA SER A 250 11.47 -4.57 17.02
C SER A 250 11.23 -3.55 15.90
N SER A 251 10.27 -2.64 16.08
CA SER A 251 10.00 -1.59 15.10
C SER A 251 11.24 -0.71 14.88
N GLY A 252 12.01 -0.42 15.93
CA GLY A 252 13.29 0.29 15.79
C GLY A 252 14.34 -0.48 15.00
N GLY A 253 14.43 -1.80 15.19
CA GLY A 253 15.35 -2.63 14.40
C GLY A 253 14.94 -2.75 12.93
N HIS A 254 13.63 -2.80 12.66
CA HIS A 254 13.11 -2.75 11.30
C HIS A 254 13.41 -1.40 10.62
N ASP A 255 13.14 -0.28 11.31
CA ASP A 255 13.49 1.06 10.83
C ASP A 255 15.01 1.15 10.54
N SER A 256 15.86 0.62 11.43
CA SER A 256 17.33 0.61 11.27
C SER A 256 17.78 -0.12 10.01
N ALA A 257 17.25 -1.33 9.76
CA ALA A 257 17.64 -2.14 8.61
C ALA A 257 17.27 -1.46 7.27
N ASN A 258 16.11 -0.81 7.22
CA ASN A 258 15.68 -0.08 6.03
C ASN A 258 16.45 1.23 5.83
N LEU A 259 16.75 1.96 6.90
CA LEU A 259 17.60 3.16 6.85
C LEU A 259 18.98 2.85 6.27
N VAL A 260 19.61 1.76 6.68
CA VAL A 260 20.89 1.31 6.10
C VAL A 260 20.75 0.92 4.64
N SER A 261 19.65 0.25 4.29
CA SER A 261 19.44 -0.26 2.94
C SER A 261 19.27 0.85 1.91
N VAL A 262 18.43 1.86 2.20
CA VAL A 262 18.00 2.86 1.20
C VAL A 262 18.20 4.33 1.63
N GLY A 263 18.55 4.59 2.90
CA GLY A 263 18.71 5.94 3.44
C GLY A 263 17.41 6.59 3.92
N ILE A 264 17.53 7.77 4.54
CA ILE A 264 16.40 8.50 5.15
C ILE A 264 15.38 8.93 4.09
N ASP A 265 15.85 9.41 2.93
CA ASP A 265 14.99 10.01 1.91
C ASP A 265 14.09 8.98 1.24
N GLU A 266 14.65 7.85 0.80
CA GLU A 266 13.93 6.77 0.08
C GLU A 266 13.13 5.85 1.00
N TYR A 267 13.43 5.84 2.31
CA TYR A 267 12.66 4.99 3.21
C TYR A 267 11.21 5.48 3.32
N ILE A 268 10.24 4.60 2.99
CA ILE A 268 8.80 4.80 3.19
C ILE A 268 8.36 4.04 4.43
N ARG A 269 8.40 4.71 5.58
CA ARG A 269 8.13 4.11 6.89
C ARG A 269 6.67 3.67 7.06
N LEU A 270 6.47 2.49 7.67
CA LEU A 270 5.16 2.05 8.16
C LEU A 270 4.75 2.85 9.41
N MET A 271 3.64 3.58 9.31
CA MET A 271 3.07 4.37 10.41
C MET A 271 1.72 3.77 10.82
N LEU A 272 1.69 3.13 11.98
CA LEU A 272 0.53 2.39 12.44
C LEU A 272 -0.58 3.28 12.99
N LYS A 273 -1.82 2.93 12.62
CA LYS A 273 -3.09 3.45 13.13
C LYS A 273 -3.95 2.30 13.64
N LEU A 274 -4.74 2.52 14.69
CA LEU A 274 -5.59 1.49 15.29
C LEU A 274 -6.82 1.20 14.41
N GLY A 275 -7.18 -0.08 14.31
CA GLY A 275 -8.37 -0.55 13.59
C GLY A 275 -8.17 -0.62 12.08
N THR A 276 -9.22 -0.34 11.30
CA THR A 276 -9.21 -0.41 9.84
C THR A 276 -8.87 0.94 9.21
N LEU A 277 -8.16 0.91 8.09
CA LEU A 277 -7.88 2.09 7.28
C LEU A 277 -8.81 2.22 6.08
N LYS A 278 -9.11 3.46 5.73
CA LYS A 278 -9.73 3.84 4.45
C LYS A 278 -8.64 4.13 3.43
N MET A 279 -8.97 3.97 2.15
CA MET A 279 -8.05 4.25 1.04
C MET A 279 -7.48 5.67 1.09
N GLY A 280 -8.31 6.68 1.37
CA GLY A 280 -7.84 8.07 1.47
C GLY A 280 -6.82 8.31 2.58
N GLU A 281 -6.81 7.50 3.63
CA GLU A 281 -5.80 7.59 4.69
C GLU A 281 -4.48 6.96 4.26
N ILE A 282 -4.53 5.86 3.50
CA ILE A 282 -3.33 5.26 2.91
C ILE A 282 -2.68 6.28 1.97
N GLU A 283 -3.46 6.89 1.09
CA GLU A 283 -2.98 7.94 0.19
C GLU A 283 -2.41 9.16 0.93
N GLU A 284 -3.05 9.61 2.01
CA GLU A 284 -2.52 10.67 2.86
C GLU A 284 -1.13 10.30 3.42
N GLY A 285 -0.95 9.05 3.83
CA GLY A 285 0.35 8.52 4.23
C GLY A 285 1.38 8.67 3.11
N ILE A 286 1.04 8.20 1.90
CA ILE A 286 1.94 8.18 0.74
C ILE A 286 2.40 9.59 0.36
N LYS A 287 1.48 10.57 0.39
CA LYS A 287 1.81 12.00 0.20
C LYS A 287 2.84 12.52 1.19
N ASN A 288 2.90 11.94 2.38
CA ASN A 288 3.86 12.26 3.42
C ASN A 288 5.05 11.29 3.49
N HIS A 289 5.29 10.49 2.44
CA HIS A 289 6.37 9.48 2.38
C HIS A 289 6.32 8.45 3.50
N ALA A 290 5.12 8.10 3.93
CA ALA A 290 4.82 7.05 4.88
C ALA A 290 3.82 6.07 4.27
N ARG A 291 3.79 4.82 4.74
CA ARG A 291 2.64 3.94 4.50
C ARG A 291 1.87 3.84 5.80
N TYR A 292 0.65 4.35 5.84
CA TYR A 292 -0.19 4.16 7.02
C TYR A 292 -0.63 2.71 7.08
N GLY A 293 -0.38 2.02 8.18
CA GLY A 293 -0.74 0.61 8.37
C GLY A 293 -1.77 0.44 9.46
N ALA A 294 -2.60 -0.58 9.37
CA ALA A 294 -3.56 -0.88 10.41
C ALA A 294 -2.97 -1.87 11.44
N ILE A 295 -3.30 -1.64 12.72
CA ILE A 295 -2.92 -2.54 13.80
C ILE A 295 -4.07 -2.74 14.79
N SER A 296 -4.20 -3.96 15.30
CA SER A 296 -5.24 -4.32 16.27
C SER A 296 -4.90 -3.79 17.66
N TYR A 297 -5.91 -3.24 18.32
CA TYR A 297 -5.89 -2.87 19.73
C TYR A 297 -6.56 -3.96 20.59
N PRO A 298 -6.25 -4.13 21.89
CA PRO A 298 -6.96 -5.10 22.75
C PRO A 298 -8.48 -4.99 22.63
N GLY A 299 -9.12 -6.08 22.20
CA GLY A 299 -10.57 -6.16 21.99
C GLY A 299 -11.05 -5.76 20.59
N SER A 300 -10.16 -5.34 19.69
CA SER A 300 -10.49 -5.08 18.28
C SER A 300 -10.29 -6.34 17.43
N PRO A 301 -11.20 -6.64 16.49
CA PRO A 301 -11.03 -7.77 15.58
C PRO A 301 -9.88 -7.52 14.60
N SER A 302 -9.36 -8.59 14.00
CA SER A 302 -8.58 -8.48 12.75
C SER A 302 -9.51 -8.03 11.60
N TYR A 303 -8.91 -7.53 10.53
CA TYR A 303 -9.65 -7.13 9.33
C TYR A 303 -9.18 -7.95 8.14
N PRO A 304 -10.10 -8.38 7.26
CA PRO A 304 -9.73 -9.13 6.07
C PRO A 304 -8.88 -8.28 5.13
N VAL A 305 -7.97 -8.92 4.41
CA VAL A 305 -7.10 -8.30 3.41
C VAL A 305 -7.41 -8.96 2.07
N HIS A 306 -7.78 -8.19 1.04
CA HIS A 306 -8.11 -8.71 -0.31
C HIS A 306 -9.07 -9.92 -0.31
N GLY A 307 -10.04 -9.93 0.60
CA GLY A 307 -10.99 -11.04 0.77
C GLY A 307 -10.46 -12.26 1.54
N TYR A 308 -9.17 -12.30 1.88
CA TYR A 308 -8.60 -13.31 2.76
C TYR A 308 -9.02 -13.05 4.21
N LYS A 309 -9.43 -14.11 4.92
CA LYS A 309 -9.50 -14.08 6.38
C LYS A 309 -8.06 -14.09 6.92
N THR A 310 -7.70 -13.10 7.70
CA THR A 310 -6.34 -12.90 8.22
C THR A 310 -6.31 -12.80 9.74
N THR A 311 -5.16 -13.19 10.29
CA THR A 311 -4.76 -12.92 11.67
C THR A 311 -4.35 -11.46 11.84
N GLY A 312 -4.29 -10.96 13.07
CA GLY A 312 -3.85 -9.58 13.33
C GLY A 312 -2.43 -9.32 12.85
N MET A 313 -1.54 -10.31 13.02
CA MET A 313 -0.16 -10.26 12.55
C MET A 313 -0.07 -10.19 11.02
N GLU A 314 -0.81 -11.04 10.30
CA GLU A 314 -0.81 -11.04 8.83
C GLU A 314 -1.31 -9.71 8.25
N SER A 315 -2.36 -9.15 8.84
CA SER A 315 -2.90 -7.85 8.43
C SER A 315 -1.87 -6.73 8.56
N THR A 316 -1.19 -6.63 9.71
CA THR A 316 -0.14 -5.62 9.92
C THR A 316 1.10 -5.90 9.06
N ALA A 317 1.47 -7.17 8.88
CA ALA A 317 2.58 -7.56 8.01
C ALA A 317 2.29 -7.30 6.52
N HIS A 318 1.02 -7.36 6.08
CA HIS A 318 0.62 -6.92 4.73
C HIS A 318 0.88 -5.44 4.51
N ASP A 319 0.49 -4.56 5.44
CA ASP A 319 0.80 -3.13 5.30
C ASP A 319 2.32 -2.86 5.38
N ARG A 320 3.05 -3.66 6.17
CA ARG A 320 4.53 -3.64 6.17
C ARG A 320 5.10 -4.05 4.82
N TYR A 321 4.54 -5.08 4.20
CA TYR A 321 4.96 -5.53 2.87
C TYR A 321 4.85 -4.38 1.86
N HIS A 322 3.72 -3.67 1.83
CA HIS A 322 3.56 -2.47 1.00
C HIS A 322 4.59 -1.38 1.31
N SER A 323 4.81 -1.07 2.59
CA SER A 323 5.87 -0.15 3.01
C SER A 323 7.25 -0.55 2.47
N LEU A 324 7.60 -1.84 2.52
CA LEU A 324 8.86 -2.37 2.01
C LEU A 324 8.95 -2.31 0.48
N LEU A 325 7.85 -2.59 -0.23
CA LEU A 325 7.78 -2.43 -1.68
C LEU A 325 8.03 -0.98 -2.07
N MET A 326 7.29 -0.06 -1.44
CA MET A 326 7.37 1.37 -1.70
C MET A 326 8.75 1.95 -1.42
N THR A 327 9.42 1.44 -0.38
CA THR A 327 10.80 1.78 0.00
C THR A 327 11.83 1.42 -1.09
N ARG A 328 11.50 0.46 -1.98
CA ARG A 328 12.35 0.06 -3.11
C ARG A 328 11.99 0.81 -4.39
N ILE A 329 10.92 1.61 -4.42
CA ILE A 329 10.64 2.49 -5.55
C ILE A 329 11.43 3.79 -5.33
N PRO A 330 12.18 4.30 -6.33
CA PRO A 330 12.65 5.67 -6.27
C PRO A 330 11.51 6.65 -6.01
N ASN A 331 11.65 7.54 -5.03
CA ASN A 331 10.63 8.54 -4.66
C ASN A 331 10.12 9.35 -5.87
N ASN A 332 11.00 9.63 -6.83
CA ASN A 332 10.67 10.26 -8.09
C ASN A 332 9.50 9.60 -8.84
N ILE A 333 9.43 8.28 -8.85
CA ILE A 333 8.34 7.52 -9.46
C ILE A 333 7.08 7.60 -8.59
N ILE A 334 7.23 7.60 -7.27
CA ILE A 334 6.08 7.82 -6.35
C ILE A 334 5.46 9.20 -6.59
N TYR A 335 6.27 10.25 -6.78
CA TYR A 335 5.78 11.59 -7.13
C TYR A 335 5.05 11.61 -8.47
N ALA A 336 5.57 10.88 -9.47
CA ALA A 336 4.91 10.74 -10.75
C ALA A 336 3.53 10.09 -10.60
N PHE A 337 3.41 9.03 -9.79
CA PHE A 337 2.13 8.40 -9.48
C PHE A 337 1.16 9.33 -8.74
N GLN A 338 1.65 10.13 -7.78
CA GLN A 338 0.83 11.14 -7.11
C GLN A 338 0.30 12.18 -8.10
N HIS A 339 1.15 12.66 -9.01
CA HIS A 339 0.74 13.58 -10.09
C HIS A 339 -0.32 12.95 -11.00
N MET A 340 -0.17 11.66 -11.36
CA MET A 340 -1.19 10.94 -12.14
C MET A 340 -2.54 10.85 -11.42
N VAL A 341 -2.54 10.62 -10.10
CA VAL A 341 -3.76 10.65 -9.27
C VAL A 341 -4.38 12.06 -9.28
N GLU A 342 -3.56 13.10 -9.20
CA GLU A 342 -4.01 14.50 -9.26
C GLU A 342 -4.63 14.85 -10.61
N LEU A 343 -4.06 14.38 -11.73
CA LEU A 343 -4.63 14.54 -13.08
C LEU A 343 -6.04 13.93 -13.16
N CYS A 344 -6.23 12.71 -12.65
CA CYS A 344 -7.54 12.07 -12.62
C CYS A 344 -8.57 12.90 -11.84
N ARG A 345 -8.17 13.46 -10.70
CA ARG A 345 -9.04 14.27 -9.84
C ARG A 345 -9.30 15.67 -10.39
N GLY A 346 -8.35 16.23 -11.14
CA GLY A 346 -8.54 17.51 -11.84
C GLY A 346 -9.68 17.45 -12.85
N LEU A 347 -9.86 16.30 -13.49
CA LEU A 347 -10.96 16.07 -14.44
C LEU A 347 -12.32 15.83 -13.80
N SER A 348 -12.33 15.25 -12.60
CA SER A 348 -13.54 14.84 -11.89
C SER A 348 -13.29 14.82 -10.38
N PRO A 349 -13.40 15.98 -9.70
CA PRO A 349 -13.14 16.11 -8.27
C PRO A 349 -14.02 15.23 -7.39
N GLU A 350 -15.17 14.80 -7.90
CA GLU A 350 -16.09 13.85 -7.25
C GLU A 350 -15.59 12.40 -7.23
N ILE A 351 -14.57 12.07 -8.03
CA ILE A 351 -13.98 10.74 -8.06
C ILE A 351 -12.86 10.66 -7.02
N GLU A 352 -13.25 10.29 -5.80
CA GLU A 352 -12.29 10.03 -4.71
C GLU A 352 -11.42 8.78 -4.97
N TRP A 353 -11.96 7.81 -5.71
CA TRP A 353 -11.42 6.45 -5.86
C TRP A 353 -11.70 5.87 -7.26
N SER A 354 -10.72 5.20 -7.86
CA SER A 354 -10.89 4.31 -9.01
C SER A 354 -9.88 3.18 -8.90
N LYS A 355 -10.01 2.12 -9.70
CA LYS A 355 -9.04 1.01 -9.68
C LYS A 355 -7.63 1.50 -10.03
N GLU A 356 -7.52 2.39 -11.01
CA GLU A 356 -6.27 3.01 -11.45
C GLU A 356 -5.66 3.87 -10.34
N ILE A 357 -6.46 4.73 -9.69
CA ILE A 357 -6.01 5.51 -8.54
C ILE A 357 -5.48 4.60 -7.42
N TRP A 358 -6.12 3.45 -7.19
CA TRP A 358 -5.65 2.48 -6.21
C TRP A 358 -4.27 1.94 -6.50
N GLU A 359 -4.07 1.46 -7.72
CA GLU A 359 -2.86 0.73 -8.06
C GLU A 359 -1.65 1.64 -8.05
N TRP A 360 -1.84 2.93 -8.29
CA TRP A 360 -0.80 3.96 -8.14
C TRP A 360 -0.60 4.40 -6.68
N THR A 361 -1.64 4.31 -5.86
CA THR A 361 -1.57 4.70 -4.43
C THR A 361 -0.97 3.59 -3.57
N ASP A 362 -1.47 2.37 -3.70
CA ASP A 362 -1.04 1.21 -2.93
C ASP A 362 0.09 0.44 -3.63
N LEU A 363 0.49 0.87 -4.84
CA LEU A 363 1.59 0.33 -5.64
C LEU A 363 1.50 -1.18 -5.82
N ALA A 364 0.68 -1.56 -6.81
CA ALA A 364 0.27 -2.94 -7.04
C ALA A 364 1.42 -3.96 -6.86
N VAL A 365 1.18 -4.85 -5.91
CA VAL A 365 2.05 -5.93 -5.42
C VAL A 365 2.66 -6.77 -6.53
N GLU A 366 1.94 -6.87 -7.64
CA GLU A 366 2.20 -7.80 -8.72
C GLU A 366 3.51 -7.49 -9.46
N PHE A 367 3.88 -6.21 -9.68
CA PHE A 367 5.15 -5.87 -10.33
C PHE A 367 6.34 -6.26 -9.47
N TYR A 368 6.29 -5.97 -8.17
CA TYR A 368 7.39 -6.31 -7.27
C TYR A 368 7.48 -7.80 -6.99
N GLY A 369 6.33 -8.44 -6.73
CA GLY A 369 6.25 -9.89 -6.62
C GLY A 369 6.85 -10.56 -7.85
N TYR A 370 6.61 -10.00 -9.03
CA TYR A 370 7.24 -10.42 -10.27
C TYR A 370 8.77 -10.21 -10.25
N ILE A 371 9.27 -8.98 -10.05
CA ILE A 371 10.71 -8.66 -10.10
C ILE A 371 11.53 -9.51 -9.12
N GLU A 372 11.04 -9.72 -7.90
CA GLU A 372 11.72 -10.54 -6.90
C GLU A 372 11.70 -12.04 -7.23
N GLN A 373 10.74 -12.50 -8.04
CA GLN A 373 10.65 -13.88 -8.50
C GLN A 373 11.52 -14.14 -9.74
N VAL A 374 11.90 -13.11 -10.52
CA VAL A 374 12.73 -13.29 -11.74
C VAL A 374 14.07 -13.96 -11.44
N PRO A 375 14.88 -13.56 -10.42
CA PRO A 375 16.13 -14.25 -10.12
C PRO A 375 15.95 -15.73 -9.74
N LEU A 376 14.84 -16.05 -9.04
CA LEU A 376 14.51 -17.43 -8.71
C LEU A 376 14.16 -18.22 -9.98
N ALA A 377 13.34 -17.62 -10.85
CA ALA A 377 12.95 -18.16 -12.15
C ALA A 377 14.16 -18.43 -13.06
N GLN A 378 15.08 -17.47 -13.13
CA GLN A 378 16.25 -17.50 -14.00
C GLN A 378 17.12 -18.75 -13.78
N LYS A 379 17.31 -19.13 -12.51
CA LYS A 379 18.05 -20.35 -12.17
C LYS A 379 17.39 -21.62 -12.75
N TYR A 380 16.06 -21.71 -12.73
CA TYR A 380 15.34 -22.84 -13.28
C TYR A 380 15.33 -22.82 -14.82
N ILE A 381 15.25 -21.63 -15.42
CA ILE A 381 15.37 -21.43 -16.86
C ILE A 381 16.74 -21.91 -17.35
N GLU A 382 17.83 -21.48 -16.70
CA GLU A 382 19.20 -21.92 -17.03
C GLU A 382 19.38 -23.43 -16.89
N GLN A 383 18.79 -24.04 -15.85
CA GLN A 383 18.81 -25.50 -15.68
C GLN A 383 18.04 -26.20 -16.80
N TYR A 384 16.87 -25.68 -17.19
CA TYR A 384 16.08 -26.22 -18.28
C TYR A 384 16.83 -26.12 -19.62
N GLU A 385 17.36 -24.95 -19.98
CA GLU A 385 18.10 -24.75 -21.23
C GLU A 385 19.33 -25.67 -21.29
N LYS A 386 20.06 -25.82 -20.18
CA LYS A 386 21.17 -26.77 -20.10
C LYS A 386 20.72 -28.22 -20.32
N MET A 387 19.60 -28.64 -19.70
CA MET A 387 19.07 -29.99 -19.88
C MET A 387 18.57 -30.23 -21.32
N LYS A 388 18.03 -29.20 -21.96
CA LYS A 388 17.64 -29.22 -23.38
C LYS A 388 18.87 -29.34 -24.29
N GLU A 389 19.94 -28.61 -24.02
CA GLU A 389 21.21 -28.76 -24.74
C GLU A 389 21.80 -30.18 -24.60
N GLU A 390 21.74 -30.77 -23.40
CA GLU A 390 22.30 -32.09 -23.11
C GLU A 390 21.46 -33.25 -23.67
N ASN A 391 20.13 -33.12 -23.71
CA ASN A 391 19.21 -34.22 -24.01
C ASN A 391 18.41 -34.05 -25.32
N GLY A 392 18.57 -32.95 -26.05
CA GLY A 392 17.81 -32.64 -27.26
C GLY A 392 16.49 -31.91 -26.95
N ASP A 393 15.49 -32.02 -27.85
CA ASP A 393 14.18 -31.38 -27.68
C ASP A 393 13.42 -31.97 -26.47
N LEU A 394 13.77 -31.49 -25.29
CA LEU A 394 13.13 -31.82 -24.04
C LEU A 394 11.90 -30.91 -23.90
N GLU A 395 10.71 -31.50 -23.92
CA GLU A 395 9.51 -30.72 -23.66
C GLU A 395 9.57 -30.18 -22.22
N LEU A 396 9.27 -28.89 -22.08
CA LEU A 396 9.25 -28.15 -20.82
C LEU A 396 8.41 -28.83 -19.72
N VAL A 397 7.38 -29.58 -20.16
CA VAL A 397 6.49 -30.37 -19.30
C VAL A 397 7.23 -31.54 -18.66
N ASP A 398 8.14 -32.20 -19.38
CA ASP A 398 8.91 -33.35 -18.87
C ASP A 398 9.91 -32.90 -17.79
N PHE A 399 10.58 -31.75 -18.00
CA PHE A 399 11.43 -31.12 -16.97
C PHE A 399 10.64 -30.78 -15.69
N ALA A 400 9.40 -30.28 -15.83
CA ALA A 400 8.56 -29.93 -14.70
C ALA A 400 8.05 -31.16 -13.92
N ILE A 401 7.82 -32.28 -14.60
CA ILE A 401 7.41 -33.55 -14.00
C ILE A 401 8.56 -34.19 -13.20
N ASP A 402 9.78 -34.16 -13.73
CA ASP A 402 10.94 -34.73 -13.04
C ASP A 402 11.35 -33.91 -11.79
N ASN A 403 10.92 -32.65 -11.72
CA ASN A 403 11.12 -31.76 -10.58
C ASN A 403 9.82 -31.51 -9.79
N ILE A 404 8.97 -32.54 -9.63
CA ILE A 404 7.60 -32.46 -9.06
C ILE A 404 7.46 -31.67 -7.75
N GLN A 405 8.49 -31.65 -6.88
CA GLN A 405 8.48 -30.85 -5.65
C GLN A 405 8.45 -29.34 -5.94
N ASP A 406 8.97 -28.92 -7.10
CA ASP A 406 9.04 -27.54 -7.57
C ASP A 406 8.04 -27.25 -8.72
N SER A 407 7.22 -28.21 -9.18
CA SER A 407 6.37 -28.06 -10.38
C SER A 407 5.43 -26.84 -10.38
N LYS A 408 4.99 -26.37 -9.21
CA LYS A 408 4.19 -25.13 -9.07
C LYS A 408 5.03 -23.87 -9.24
N LEU A 409 6.23 -23.86 -8.65
CA LEU A 409 7.19 -22.78 -8.82
C LEU A 409 7.61 -22.75 -10.29
N ILE A 410 7.90 -23.90 -10.90
CA ILE A 410 8.15 -24.04 -12.33
C ILE A 410 6.96 -23.53 -13.14
N THR A 411 5.70 -23.88 -12.83
CA THR A 411 4.54 -23.35 -13.57
C THR A 411 4.40 -21.82 -13.46
N GLN A 412 4.64 -21.24 -12.29
CA GLN A 412 4.67 -19.77 -12.10
C GLN A 412 5.86 -19.14 -12.84
N VAL A 413 7.03 -19.77 -12.77
CA VAL A 413 8.26 -19.42 -13.48
C VAL A 413 8.08 -19.50 -14.99
N LEU A 414 7.32 -20.47 -15.49
CA LEU A 414 7.01 -20.64 -16.91
C LEU A 414 5.97 -19.62 -17.37
N GLN A 415 4.97 -19.31 -16.55
CA GLN A 415 4.10 -18.16 -16.79
C GLN A 415 4.88 -16.85 -16.79
N ILE A 416 5.91 -16.72 -15.94
CA ILE A 416 6.82 -15.57 -15.88
C ILE A 416 7.75 -15.53 -17.11
N TYR A 417 8.28 -16.67 -17.53
CA TYR A 417 9.19 -16.82 -18.68
C TYR A 417 8.47 -16.56 -20.00
N ASP A 418 7.30 -17.18 -20.20
CA ASP A 418 6.47 -17.05 -21.39
C ASP A 418 5.82 -15.65 -21.48
N ARG A 419 5.66 -14.96 -20.34
CA ARG A 419 5.22 -13.55 -20.32
C ARG A 419 6.33 -12.58 -20.67
N ASN A 420 7.61 -12.90 -20.45
CA ASN A 420 8.66 -11.88 -20.28
C ASN A 420 10.10 -12.38 -20.53
N SER A 421 10.39 -13.03 -21.65
CA SER A 421 11.79 -13.19 -22.14
C SER A 421 12.51 -11.85 -22.43
N GLU A 422 11.88 -10.72 -22.08
CA GLU A 422 12.20 -9.36 -22.51
C GLU A 422 12.70 -8.48 -21.37
N TYR A 423 12.50 -8.88 -20.11
CA TYR A 423 13.12 -8.23 -18.96
C TYR A 423 14.51 -8.84 -18.80
N THR A 424 15.50 -8.21 -19.42
CA THR A 424 16.89 -8.66 -19.37
C THR A 424 17.46 -8.52 -17.95
N GLY A 425 18.56 -9.22 -17.67
CA GLY A 425 19.32 -9.01 -16.43
C GLY A 425 19.67 -7.54 -16.18
N ASP A 426 19.83 -6.75 -17.25
CA ASP A 426 20.11 -5.32 -17.17
C ASP A 426 19.00 -4.53 -16.45
N PHE A 427 17.73 -4.90 -16.64
CA PHE A 427 16.63 -4.22 -15.94
C PHE A 427 16.65 -4.51 -14.44
N LEU A 428 16.97 -5.73 -14.02
CA LEU A 428 17.07 -6.09 -12.60
C LEU A 428 18.22 -5.34 -11.94
N ASP A 429 19.37 -5.29 -12.60
CA ASP A 429 20.53 -4.53 -12.11
C ASP A 429 20.21 -3.03 -12.00
N LEU A 430 19.47 -2.51 -12.98
CA LEU A 430 18.97 -1.15 -12.98
C LEU A 430 18.02 -0.89 -11.81
N PHE A 431 17.08 -1.80 -11.57
CA PHE A 431 16.06 -1.68 -10.54
C PHE A 431 16.65 -1.72 -9.13
N HIS A 432 17.68 -2.54 -8.92
CA HIS A 432 18.38 -2.65 -7.63
C HIS A 432 19.44 -1.56 -7.43
N LYS A 433 19.69 -0.72 -8.43
CA LYS A 433 20.61 0.42 -8.32
C LYS A 433 20.03 1.44 -7.33
N PRO A 434 20.84 1.99 -6.40
CA PRO A 434 20.37 3.02 -5.47
C PRO A 434 19.78 4.22 -6.22
N ALA A 435 18.64 4.74 -5.75
CA ALA A 435 17.91 5.81 -6.44
C ALA A 435 18.78 7.05 -6.75
N SER A 436 19.70 7.40 -5.84
CA SER A 436 20.66 8.50 -6.03
C SER A 436 21.65 8.33 -7.18
N LYS A 437 21.83 7.10 -7.66
CA LYS A 437 22.75 6.74 -8.74
C LYS A 437 22.03 6.53 -10.06
N LEU A 438 20.70 6.59 -10.08
CA LEU A 438 19.92 6.51 -11.30
C LEU A 438 20.05 7.81 -12.09
N THR A 439 20.36 7.69 -13.37
CA THR A 439 20.24 8.82 -14.31
C THR A 439 18.76 9.04 -14.66
N PRO A 440 18.38 10.21 -15.21
CA PRO A 440 17.01 10.43 -15.68
C PRO A 440 16.55 9.39 -16.73
N GLU A 441 17.44 8.94 -17.62
CA GLU A 441 17.13 7.90 -18.62
C GLU A 441 16.83 6.54 -17.96
N GLU A 442 17.69 6.14 -17.01
CA GLU A 442 17.52 4.91 -16.23
C GLU A 442 16.21 4.94 -15.41
N LEU A 443 15.91 6.07 -14.78
CA LEU A 443 14.67 6.24 -14.03
C LEU A 443 13.44 6.24 -14.94
N THR A 444 13.54 6.86 -16.13
CA THR A 444 12.48 6.85 -17.15
C THR A 444 12.21 5.41 -17.63
N THR A 445 13.26 4.62 -17.79
CA THR A 445 13.18 3.19 -18.13
C THR A 445 12.43 2.42 -17.05
N ILE A 446 12.80 2.58 -15.78
CA ILE A 446 12.09 1.97 -14.64
C ILE A 446 10.62 2.39 -14.64
N PHE A 447 10.34 3.68 -14.77
CA PHE A 447 8.98 4.19 -14.81
C PHE A 447 8.15 3.55 -15.95
N CYS A 448 8.70 3.47 -17.16
CA CYS A 448 8.05 2.84 -18.31
C CYS A 448 7.66 1.39 -18.01
N HIS A 449 8.57 0.60 -17.42
CA HIS A 449 8.29 -0.79 -17.07
C HIS A 449 7.22 -0.95 -15.98
N PHE A 450 7.17 -0.04 -15.00
CA PHE A 450 6.10 -0.05 -14.00
C PHE A 450 4.73 0.14 -14.63
N ILE A 451 4.57 1.15 -15.48
CA ILE A 451 3.26 1.53 -16.02
C ILE A 451 2.79 0.66 -17.19
N THR A 452 3.69 -0.14 -17.76
CA THR A 452 3.34 -1.18 -18.75
C THR A 452 3.32 -2.58 -18.15
N PHE A 453 3.49 -2.71 -16.84
CA PHE A 453 3.39 -4.01 -16.22
C PHE A 453 2.02 -4.66 -16.48
N GLY A 454 2.05 -5.92 -16.89
CA GLY A 454 0.85 -6.68 -17.28
C GLY A 454 0.37 -6.46 -18.71
N PHE A 455 0.97 -5.55 -19.48
CA PHE A 455 0.62 -5.26 -20.89
C PHE A 455 0.64 -6.50 -21.80
N HIS A 456 1.60 -7.41 -21.59
CA HIS A 456 1.75 -8.67 -22.33
C HIS A 456 1.11 -9.89 -21.64
N SER A 457 0.56 -9.75 -20.43
CA SER A 457 0.08 -10.91 -19.66
C SER A 457 -1.26 -11.43 -20.21
N SER A 458 -1.23 -12.62 -20.80
CA SER A 458 -2.44 -13.28 -21.31
C SER A 458 -3.21 -13.97 -20.20
N LYS A 459 -4.44 -13.48 -19.95
CA LYS A 459 -5.64 -14.21 -19.48
C LYS A 459 -6.19 -14.06 -18.05
N ASP A 460 -5.48 -13.63 -17.02
CA ASP A 460 -6.05 -13.74 -15.66
C ASP A 460 -6.12 -12.44 -14.86
N TYR A 461 -7.37 -12.01 -14.60
CA TYR A 461 -7.92 -11.19 -13.50
C TYR A 461 -7.26 -9.87 -13.07
N THR A 462 -6.04 -9.55 -13.51
CA THR A 462 -5.42 -8.22 -13.44
C THR A 462 -5.96 -7.36 -14.58
N GLN A 463 -7.29 -7.26 -14.66
CA GLN A 463 -7.97 -6.49 -15.70
C GLN A 463 -7.70 -4.99 -15.51
N GLY A 464 -6.66 -4.48 -16.18
CA GLY A 464 -6.49 -3.09 -16.60
C GLY A 464 -6.57 -2.04 -15.50
N SER A 465 -5.42 -1.71 -14.93
CA SER A 465 -5.37 -0.64 -13.91
C SER A 465 -4.04 0.11 -13.86
N TYR A 466 -3.24 -0.09 -14.90
CA TYR A 466 -2.20 0.82 -15.36
C TYR A 466 -2.67 1.62 -16.61
N LEU A 467 -1.74 2.22 -17.35
CA LEU A 467 -2.06 3.07 -18.50
C LEU A 467 -2.57 2.31 -19.73
N PHE A 468 -2.47 0.98 -19.72
CA PHE A 468 -2.82 0.13 -20.85
C PHE A 468 -3.69 -1.05 -20.41
N THR A 469 -4.59 -1.49 -21.28
CA THR A 469 -5.40 -2.70 -21.10
C THR A 469 -4.80 -3.89 -21.84
N TYR A 470 -5.28 -5.08 -21.49
CA TYR A 470 -5.12 -6.30 -22.29
C TYR A 470 -5.42 -6.04 -23.78
N LYS A 471 -4.61 -6.61 -24.68
CA LYS A 471 -4.58 -6.37 -26.14
C LYS A 471 -4.02 -5.02 -26.60
N LYS A 472 -3.07 -4.46 -25.87
CA LYS A 472 -2.28 -3.31 -26.31
C LYS A 472 -3.05 -2.00 -26.51
N ASN A 473 -4.24 -1.88 -25.94
CA ASN A 473 -5.02 -0.65 -26.01
C ASN A 473 -4.67 0.26 -24.84
N ILE A 474 -4.42 1.53 -25.12
CA ILE A 474 -4.27 2.53 -24.06
C ILE A 474 -5.62 2.79 -23.36
N THR A 475 -5.60 2.95 -22.04
CA THR A 475 -6.78 3.33 -21.27
C THR A 475 -7.09 4.82 -21.49
N LEU A 476 -8.31 5.22 -21.09
CA LEU A 476 -8.64 6.65 -21.01
C LEU A 476 -7.64 7.39 -20.12
N VAL A 477 -7.31 6.81 -18.97
CA VAL A 477 -6.39 7.43 -18.02
C VAL A 477 -4.95 7.44 -18.55
N GLY A 478 -4.53 6.39 -19.27
CA GLY A 478 -3.28 6.37 -20.02
C GLY A 478 -3.18 7.52 -21.01
N SER A 479 -4.26 7.77 -21.74
CA SER A 479 -4.32 8.88 -22.71
C SER A 479 -4.19 10.24 -22.02
N LEU A 480 -4.81 10.42 -20.85
CA LEU A 480 -4.68 11.63 -20.04
C LEU A 480 -3.24 11.87 -19.60
N VAL A 481 -2.57 10.82 -19.11
CA VAL A 481 -1.19 10.92 -18.62
C VAL A 481 -0.23 11.25 -19.76
N LEU A 482 -0.37 10.63 -20.93
CA LEU A 482 0.46 10.94 -22.09
C LEU A 482 0.21 12.36 -22.63
N LEU A 483 -1.05 12.82 -22.63
CA LEU A 483 -1.36 14.22 -22.96
C LEU A 483 -0.66 15.20 -22.01
N ASP A 484 -0.70 14.92 -20.71
CA ASP A 484 0.00 15.74 -19.73
C ASP A 484 1.52 15.69 -19.91
N MET A 485 2.11 14.53 -20.19
CA MET A 485 3.53 14.41 -20.54
C MET A 485 3.90 15.25 -21.75
N TYR A 486 3.05 15.24 -22.79
CA TYR A 486 3.29 15.99 -24.02
C TYR A 486 3.23 17.51 -23.80
N PHE A 487 2.19 18.00 -23.11
CA PHE A 487 1.97 19.44 -22.94
C PHE A 487 2.72 20.03 -21.74
N ASN A 488 3.07 19.23 -20.74
CA ASN A 488 3.75 19.65 -19.51
C ASN A 488 5.05 18.88 -19.24
N PRO A 489 5.97 18.73 -20.22
CA PRO A 489 7.18 17.90 -20.07
C PRO A 489 8.10 18.37 -18.94
N ASN A 490 8.08 19.66 -18.61
CA ASN A 490 8.85 20.21 -17.50
C ASN A 490 8.39 19.68 -16.13
N THR A 491 7.10 19.38 -15.96
CA THR A 491 6.56 18.77 -14.74
C THR A 491 7.15 17.37 -14.58
N TRP A 492 7.12 16.55 -15.62
CA TRP A 492 7.69 15.20 -15.63
C TRP A 492 9.21 15.20 -15.44
N LYS A 493 9.90 16.15 -16.06
CA LYS A 493 11.33 16.37 -15.85
C LYS A 493 11.66 16.74 -14.40
N SER A 494 10.76 17.40 -13.67
CA SER A 494 10.96 17.66 -12.23
C SER A 494 10.92 16.39 -11.37
N PHE A 495 10.28 15.33 -11.89
CA PHE A 495 10.34 13.98 -11.34
C PHE A 495 11.51 13.17 -11.91
N ASN A 496 12.44 13.78 -12.66
CA ASN A 496 13.52 13.09 -13.38
C ASN A 496 13.01 12.04 -14.42
N ILE A 497 11.76 12.17 -14.86
CA ILE A 497 11.22 11.39 -15.98
C ILE A 497 11.38 12.23 -17.24
N ASP A 498 12.25 11.79 -18.15
CA ASP A 498 12.52 12.47 -19.41
C ASP A 498 11.64 11.91 -20.51
N THR A 499 10.67 12.70 -20.96
CA THR A 499 9.74 12.31 -22.03
C THR A 499 10.45 11.99 -23.35
N GLY A 500 11.69 12.45 -23.55
CA GLY A 500 12.50 12.10 -24.72
C GLY A 500 13.11 10.69 -24.68
N HIS A 501 13.14 10.05 -23.51
CA HIS A 501 13.69 8.71 -23.28
C HIS A 501 12.60 7.66 -22.98
N LEU A 502 11.34 7.96 -23.29
CA LEU A 502 10.27 6.96 -23.20
C LEU A 502 10.57 5.79 -24.15
N LEU A 503 10.17 4.59 -23.74
CA LEU A 503 10.43 3.37 -24.50
C LEU A 503 9.39 3.15 -25.61
N GLY A 504 9.80 2.33 -26.60
CA GLY A 504 9.01 1.70 -27.66
C GLY A 504 8.46 2.60 -28.75
N ASP A 505 9.05 2.47 -29.93
CA ASP A 505 8.70 3.22 -31.15
C ASP A 505 7.50 2.63 -31.93
N SER A 506 6.93 1.52 -31.46
CA SER A 506 5.78 0.88 -32.09
C SER A 506 4.78 0.36 -31.06
N PRO A 507 3.49 0.21 -31.42
CA PRO A 507 2.49 -0.36 -30.53
C PRO A 507 2.77 -1.84 -30.24
N ASP A 508 3.53 -2.49 -31.13
CA ASP A 508 3.98 -3.87 -30.98
C ASP A 508 5.30 -4.02 -30.23
N SER A 509 5.89 -2.92 -29.75
CA SER A 509 7.10 -2.97 -28.94
C SER A 509 6.90 -3.86 -27.72
N ASN A 510 7.89 -4.72 -27.51
CA ASN A 510 7.98 -5.69 -26.44
C ASN A 510 8.31 -5.05 -25.07
N MET A 511 8.69 -3.77 -25.02
CA MET A 511 9.01 -3.10 -23.75
C MET A 511 7.80 -2.31 -23.23
N SER A 512 7.53 -1.17 -23.87
CA SER A 512 6.48 -0.22 -23.50
C SER A 512 6.21 0.65 -24.72
N PRO A 513 4.97 0.82 -25.21
CA PRO A 513 4.69 1.59 -26.44
C PRO A 513 4.54 3.10 -26.19
N MET A 514 5.08 3.63 -25.08
CA MET A 514 4.82 5.01 -24.67
C MET A 514 5.31 6.05 -25.66
N LYS A 515 6.51 5.87 -26.21
CA LYS A 515 7.08 6.79 -27.19
C LYS A 515 6.23 6.84 -28.46
N TYR A 516 5.80 5.69 -28.96
CA TYR A 516 4.85 5.61 -30.07
C TYR A 516 3.60 6.46 -29.84
N PHE A 517 2.94 6.32 -28.69
CA PHE A 517 1.73 7.09 -28.40
C PHE A 517 2.01 8.59 -28.19
N LEU A 518 3.16 8.96 -27.64
CA LEU A 518 3.56 10.37 -27.54
C LEU A 518 3.80 10.99 -28.92
N ASP A 519 4.45 10.26 -29.83
CA ASP A 519 4.68 10.67 -31.22
C ASP A 519 3.35 10.79 -31.99
N LEU A 520 2.36 9.95 -31.68
CA LEU A 520 1.00 10.11 -32.21
C LEU A 520 0.33 11.42 -31.75
N ILE A 521 0.49 11.84 -30.49
CA ILE A 521 -0.05 13.14 -30.01
C ILE A 521 0.51 14.29 -30.84
N HIS A 522 1.81 14.25 -31.13
CA HIS A 522 2.46 15.26 -31.98
C HIS A 522 1.77 15.42 -33.34
N SER A 523 1.34 14.30 -33.94
CA SER A 523 0.70 14.30 -35.26
C SER A 523 -0.70 14.96 -35.30
N ILE A 524 -1.38 15.06 -34.15
CA ILE A 524 -2.68 15.72 -34.00
C ILE A 524 -2.64 16.96 -33.09
N GLU A 525 -1.44 17.43 -32.68
CA GLU A 525 -1.27 18.61 -31.81
C GLU A 525 -2.11 19.82 -32.25
N PRO A 526 -2.20 20.17 -33.56
CA PRO A 526 -2.97 21.34 -33.99
C PRO A 526 -4.42 21.33 -33.51
N ASN A 527 -5.06 20.16 -33.43
CA ASN A 527 -6.44 20.01 -32.97
C ASN A 527 -6.54 20.16 -31.46
N LEU A 528 -5.55 19.64 -30.74
CA LEU A 528 -5.55 19.57 -29.29
C LEU A 528 -5.23 20.94 -28.65
N LYS A 529 -4.42 21.76 -29.31
CA LYS A 529 -3.92 23.02 -28.74
C LYS A 529 -5.06 23.99 -28.43
N ASN A 530 -5.03 24.60 -27.25
CA ASN A 530 -6.04 25.55 -26.76
C ASN A 530 -7.47 25.00 -26.62
N GLN A 531 -7.64 23.67 -26.58
CA GLN A 531 -8.94 23.05 -26.33
C GLN A 531 -9.20 22.79 -24.85
N ASP A 532 -10.47 22.48 -24.55
CA ASP A 532 -10.84 21.95 -23.24
C ASP A 532 -10.21 20.56 -23.05
N GLN A 533 -9.70 20.28 -21.86
CA GLN A 533 -8.99 19.04 -21.54
C GLN A 533 -9.84 17.79 -21.83
N LYS A 534 -11.18 17.87 -21.71
CA LYS A 534 -12.08 16.75 -22.05
C LYS A 534 -12.10 16.45 -23.54
N ILE A 535 -12.07 17.48 -24.37
CA ILE A 535 -12.03 17.34 -25.84
C ILE A 535 -10.68 16.76 -26.23
N GLN A 536 -9.59 17.34 -25.71
CA GLN A 536 -8.23 16.83 -25.95
C GLN A 536 -8.14 15.33 -25.63
N LEU A 537 -8.65 14.95 -24.46
CA LEU A 537 -8.62 13.57 -24.01
C LEU A 537 -9.43 12.63 -24.90
N LEU A 538 -10.65 13.03 -25.27
CA LEU A 538 -11.50 12.20 -26.13
C LEU A 538 -10.86 11.99 -27.51
N GLU A 539 -10.43 13.08 -28.16
CA GLU A 539 -9.84 13.03 -29.49
C GLU A 539 -8.56 12.18 -29.48
N CYS A 540 -7.70 12.40 -28.50
CA CYS A 540 -6.48 11.62 -28.32
C CYS A 540 -6.78 10.13 -28.09
N TYR A 541 -7.73 9.82 -27.20
CA TYR A 541 -8.12 8.44 -26.93
C TYR A 541 -8.66 7.74 -28.20
N LEU A 542 -9.58 8.39 -28.93
CA LEU A 542 -10.14 7.83 -30.16
C LEU A 542 -9.07 7.65 -31.24
N PHE A 543 -8.16 8.61 -31.37
CA PHE A 543 -7.05 8.52 -32.30
C PHE A 543 -6.13 7.34 -31.98
N PHE A 544 -5.82 7.14 -30.70
CA PHE A 544 -5.05 5.99 -30.26
C PHE A 544 -5.77 4.67 -30.56
N GLN A 545 -7.09 4.56 -30.34
CA GLN A 545 -7.84 3.36 -30.69
C GLN A 545 -7.78 3.06 -32.19
N LEU A 546 -7.88 4.07 -33.06
CA LEU A 546 -7.76 3.90 -34.50
C LEU A 546 -6.35 3.42 -34.89
N CYS A 547 -5.31 4.07 -34.38
CA CYS A 547 -3.92 3.73 -34.69
C CYS A 547 -3.48 2.38 -34.11
N SER A 548 -4.05 1.93 -33.00
CA SER A 548 -3.81 0.59 -32.46
C SER A 548 -4.47 -0.51 -33.31
N GLN A 549 -5.56 -0.20 -34.02
CA GLN A 549 -6.25 -1.16 -34.89
C GLN A 549 -5.62 -1.24 -36.28
N ASP A 550 -5.12 -0.12 -36.80
CA ASP A 550 -4.53 -0.02 -38.14
C ASP A 550 -3.33 0.96 -38.12
N PRO A 551 -2.17 0.53 -37.58
CA PRO A 551 -1.00 1.39 -37.38
C PRO A 551 -0.33 1.83 -38.69
N GLU A 552 -0.62 1.17 -39.82
CA GLU A 552 -0.05 1.51 -41.12
C GLU A 552 -0.73 2.73 -41.78
N ASN A 553 -1.90 3.14 -41.26
CA ASN A 553 -2.78 4.11 -41.91
C ASN A 553 -3.00 5.40 -41.10
N ILE A 554 -1.96 5.86 -40.39
CA ILE A 554 -1.99 7.06 -39.55
C ILE A 554 -2.55 8.30 -40.29
N PRO A 555 -2.16 8.62 -41.54
CA PRO A 555 -2.68 9.81 -42.24
C PRO A 555 -4.21 9.81 -42.41
N PHE A 556 -4.81 8.64 -42.68
CA PHE A 556 -6.25 8.48 -42.78
C PHE A 556 -6.94 8.66 -41.42
N HIS A 557 -6.34 8.17 -40.34
CA HIS A 557 -6.88 8.36 -39.00
C HIS A 557 -6.82 9.83 -38.57
N ILE A 558 -5.77 10.57 -38.96
CA ILE A 558 -5.67 12.03 -38.74
C ILE A 558 -6.82 12.76 -39.44
N GLU A 559 -7.11 12.43 -40.71
CA GLU A 559 -8.25 13.02 -41.44
C GLU A 559 -9.57 12.78 -40.71
N LYS A 560 -9.82 11.55 -40.25
CA LYS A 560 -11.03 11.22 -39.48
C LYS A 560 -11.15 12.01 -38.18
N ILE A 561 -10.05 12.23 -37.46
CA ILE A 561 -10.03 13.00 -36.22
C ILE A 561 -10.21 14.49 -36.51
N ASN A 562 -9.63 15.03 -37.58
CA ASN A 562 -9.87 16.40 -38.02
C ASN A 562 -11.36 16.63 -38.32
N GLU A 563 -12.02 15.70 -39.02
CA GLU A 563 -13.46 15.79 -39.27
C GLU A 563 -14.29 15.77 -37.97
N LEU A 564 -13.93 14.91 -37.01
CA LEU A 564 -14.59 14.88 -35.71
C LEU A 564 -14.37 16.18 -34.95
N HIS A 565 -13.16 16.74 -35.00
CA HIS A 565 -12.77 17.97 -34.32
C HIS A 565 -13.64 19.15 -34.77
N GLU A 566 -13.81 19.32 -36.09
CA GLU A 566 -14.67 20.39 -36.64
C GLU A 566 -16.12 20.24 -36.14
N ILE A 567 -16.66 19.02 -36.12
CA ILE A 567 -18.01 18.74 -35.59
C ILE A 567 -18.12 19.08 -34.09
N ILE A 568 -17.08 18.77 -33.30
CA ILE A 568 -17.02 19.13 -31.88
C ILE A 568 -16.99 20.65 -31.73
N LEU A 569 -16.20 21.37 -32.53
CA LEU A 569 -16.11 22.82 -32.46
C LEU A 569 -17.42 23.51 -32.80
N GLU A 570 -18.15 23.02 -33.81
CA GLU A 570 -19.48 23.50 -34.17
C GLU A 570 -20.50 23.33 -33.03
N ASN A 571 -20.31 22.32 -32.17
CA ASN A 571 -21.25 21.95 -31.11
C ASN A 571 -20.66 22.08 -29.69
N LYS A 572 -19.56 22.84 -29.52
CA LYS A 572 -18.68 22.78 -28.33
C LYS A 572 -19.39 22.96 -26.99
N GLY A 573 -20.30 23.93 -26.90
CA GLY A 573 -21.01 24.24 -25.65
C GLY A 573 -21.85 23.07 -25.15
N GLU A 574 -22.76 22.57 -25.99
CA GLU A 574 -23.62 21.42 -25.65
C GLU A 574 -22.81 20.14 -25.45
N PHE A 575 -21.78 19.97 -26.27
CA PHE A 575 -20.91 18.81 -26.19
C PHE A 575 -20.24 18.68 -24.81
N LEU A 576 -19.65 19.77 -24.32
CA LEU A 576 -18.97 19.79 -23.02
C LEU A 576 -19.93 19.61 -21.83
N GLU A 577 -21.17 20.09 -21.93
CA GLU A 577 -22.19 19.89 -20.89
C GLU A 577 -22.59 18.41 -20.76
N LYS A 578 -22.68 17.71 -21.90
CA LYS A 578 -23.04 16.29 -21.97
C LYS A 578 -21.88 15.35 -21.66
N LEU A 579 -20.64 15.77 -21.92
CA LEU A 579 -19.44 14.98 -21.72
C LEU A 579 -18.97 15.03 -20.25
N LYS A 580 -19.09 13.89 -19.57
CA LYS A 580 -18.74 13.74 -18.15
C LYS A 580 -17.89 12.53 -17.90
N PHE A 581 -16.92 12.67 -17.01
CA PHE A 581 -16.26 11.52 -16.42
C PHE A 581 -17.21 10.82 -15.46
N SER A 582 -17.11 9.51 -15.42
CA SER A 582 -17.91 8.68 -14.53
C SER A 582 -17.16 7.41 -14.21
N LYS A 583 -17.58 6.72 -13.15
CA LYS A 583 -17.13 5.37 -12.85
C LYS A 583 -18.04 4.38 -13.56
N LEU A 584 -17.46 3.35 -14.17
CA LEU A 584 -18.24 2.23 -14.65
C LEU A 584 -18.91 1.53 -13.45
N LYS A 585 -20.24 1.46 -13.43
CA LYS A 585 -20.99 0.74 -12.40
C LYS A 585 -21.22 -0.69 -12.87
N SER A 586 -20.42 -1.63 -12.38
CA SER A 586 -20.64 -3.06 -12.63
C SER A 586 -21.59 -3.69 -11.61
N GLN A 587 -22.23 -4.78 -12.02
CA GLN A 587 -23.05 -5.62 -11.15
C GLN A 587 -22.22 -6.56 -10.27
N ASN A 588 -20.97 -6.84 -10.66
CA ASN A 588 -20.00 -7.57 -9.85
C ASN A 588 -19.15 -6.56 -9.06
N GLN A 589 -19.08 -6.69 -7.73
CA GLN A 589 -18.32 -5.78 -6.85
C GLN A 589 -16.82 -5.73 -7.20
N ASP A 590 -16.30 -6.78 -7.83
CA ASP A 590 -14.90 -6.90 -8.22
C ASP A 590 -14.63 -6.45 -9.67
N GLU A 591 -15.65 -6.38 -10.53
CA GLU A 591 -15.47 -6.01 -11.94
C GLU A 591 -15.71 -4.50 -12.16
N ASN A 592 -14.78 -3.70 -11.65
CA ASN A 592 -14.28 -2.44 -12.24
C ASN A 592 -14.98 -1.10 -11.94
N ASN A 593 -14.50 -0.44 -10.87
CA ASN A 593 -14.54 1.02 -10.65
C ASN A 593 -13.55 1.79 -11.56
N THR A 594 -13.50 1.46 -12.86
CA THR A 594 -12.61 2.11 -13.85
C THR A 594 -13.20 3.44 -14.30
N LEU A 595 -12.33 4.39 -14.62
CA LEU A 595 -12.72 5.70 -15.16
C LEU A 595 -13.17 5.59 -16.62
N ILE A 596 -14.33 6.16 -16.94
CA ILE A 596 -14.88 6.23 -18.30
C ILE A 596 -15.35 7.65 -18.63
N LEU A 597 -15.42 7.96 -19.92
CA LEU A 597 -16.20 9.09 -20.42
C LEU A 597 -17.63 8.65 -20.70
N THR A 598 -18.57 9.54 -20.36
CA THR A 598 -19.98 9.39 -20.71
C THR A 598 -20.46 10.61 -21.47
N TYR A 599 -21.33 10.39 -22.45
CA TYR A 599 -22.01 11.44 -23.20
C TYR A 599 -23.51 11.28 -23.02
N GLY A 600 -24.18 12.26 -22.40
CA GLY A 600 -25.61 12.13 -22.07
C GLY A 600 -25.93 10.99 -21.10
N GLY A 601 -24.94 10.53 -20.33
CA GLY A 601 -25.07 9.41 -19.38
C GLY A 601 -24.81 8.01 -19.99
N GLU A 602 -24.53 7.92 -21.28
CA GLU A 602 -24.12 6.67 -21.93
C GLU A 602 -22.60 6.55 -21.96
N ASN A 603 -22.06 5.33 -21.77
CA ASN A 603 -20.63 5.07 -21.89
C ASN A 603 -20.22 5.18 -23.36
N CYS A 604 -19.63 6.32 -23.73
CA CYS A 604 -19.23 6.63 -25.09
C CYS A 604 -17.86 6.04 -25.47
N MET A 605 -17.15 5.41 -24.53
CA MET A 605 -15.86 4.74 -24.80
C MET A 605 -15.99 3.51 -25.72
N LYS A 606 -17.22 3.02 -25.94
CA LYS A 606 -17.53 1.91 -26.86
C LYS A 606 -17.95 2.38 -28.24
N TRP A 607 -18.05 3.68 -28.47
CA TRP A 607 -18.49 4.24 -29.73
C TRP A 607 -17.31 4.32 -30.69
N ASP A 608 -17.55 3.97 -31.94
CA ASP A 608 -16.65 4.32 -33.03
C ASP A 608 -16.80 5.82 -33.38
N ILE A 609 -15.87 6.31 -34.19
CA ILE A 609 -15.84 7.72 -34.58
C ILE A 609 -17.11 8.17 -35.30
N ASP A 610 -17.73 7.29 -36.10
CA ASP A 610 -18.94 7.61 -36.85
C ASP A 610 -20.16 7.73 -35.92
N THR A 611 -20.22 6.90 -34.89
CA THR A 611 -21.22 7.02 -33.82
C THR A 611 -21.06 8.34 -33.07
N PHE A 612 -19.83 8.75 -32.73
CA PHE A 612 -19.59 10.07 -32.14
C PHE A 612 -20.09 11.20 -33.04
N LYS A 613 -19.69 11.21 -34.32
CA LYS A 613 -20.13 12.23 -35.28
C LYS A 613 -21.65 12.32 -35.34
N LYS A 614 -22.33 11.17 -35.39
CA LYS A 614 -23.79 11.08 -35.40
C LYS A 614 -24.43 11.62 -34.12
N GLU A 615 -23.93 11.26 -32.95
CA GLU A 615 -24.51 11.67 -31.66
C GLU A 615 -24.27 13.15 -31.34
N ILE A 616 -23.14 13.72 -31.78
CA ILE A 616 -22.84 15.15 -31.62
C ILE A 616 -23.65 16.01 -32.60
N SER A 617 -23.83 15.52 -33.83
CA SER A 617 -24.58 16.25 -34.88
C SER A 617 -26.09 16.21 -34.71
N LYS A 618 -26.63 15.47 -33.73
CA LYS A 618 -28.06 15.48 -33.45
C LYS A 618 -28.42 16.89 -32.97
N PRO A 619 -29.28 17.64 -33.69
CA PRO A 619 -29.74 18.93 -33.19
C PRO A 619 -30.34 18.72 -31.81
N ALA A 620 -30.14 19.66 -30.90
CA ALA A 620 -30.79 19.71 -29.61
C ALA A 620 -32.31 19.66 -29.83
N GLN A 621 -32.86 18.47 -29.99
CA GLN A 621 -34.28 18.27 -29.91
C GLN A 621 -34.60 18.74 -28.52
N ALA A 622 -35.35 19.84 -28.43
CA ALA A 622 -35.82 20.38 -27.17
C ALA A 622 -36.36 19.20 -26.38
N GLU A 623 -35.55 18.72 -25.43
CA GLU A 623 -35.97 17.70 -24.49
C GLU A 623 -37.01 18.45 -23.66
N ASN A 624 -38.24 18.44 -24.18
CA ASN A 624 -39.42 18.74 -23.41
C ASN A 624 -39.28 17.82 -22.21
N HIS A 625 -38.89 18.41 -21.08
CA HIS A 625 -38.91 17.82 -19.76
C HIS A 625 -40.34 17.34 -19.49
N LYS A 626 -40.76 16.25 -20.13
CA LYS A 626 -41.69 15.31 -19.56
C LYS A 626 -40.90 14.68 -18.45
N SER A 627 -40.90 15.39 -17.32
CA SER A 627 -40.46 14.89 -16.03
C SER A 627 -40.90 13.44 -15.94
N LYS A 628 -39.95 12.50 -16.06
CA LYS A 628 -40.18 11.15 -15.56
C LYS A 628 -40.45 11.38 -14.08
N LYS A 629 -41.74 11.38 -13.70
CA LYS A 629 -42.17 11.39 -12.31
C LYS A 629 -41.29 10.36 -11.60
N PRO A 630 -40.62 10.72 -10.50
CA PRO A 630 -39.84 9.75 -9.76
C PRO A 630 -40.79 8.59 -9.46
N ARG A 631 -40.43 7.39 -9.92
CA ARG A 631 -41.08 6.16 -9.47
C ARG A 631 -40.99 6.23 -7.95
N LYS A 632 -42.14 6.36 -7.27
CA LYS A 632 -42.23 6.21 -5.82
C LYS A 632 -41.61 4.85 -5.50
N SER A 633 -40.37 4.85 -5.06
CA SER A 633 -39.83 3.74 -4.29
C SER A 633 -40.73 3.65 -3.07
N SER A 634 -41.40 2.50 -2.93
CA SER A 634 -42.10 2.14 -1.70
C SER A 634 -41.07 2.19 -0.56
N LEU A 635 -41.12 3.27 0.20
CA LEU A 635 -40.55 3.38 1.53
C LEU A 635 -41.24 2.32 2.40
N SER A 636 -40.63 1.14 2.52
CA SER A 636 -40.80 0.34 3.72
C SER A 636 -39.96 1.01 4.81
N SER A 637 -40.64 1.65 5.74
CA SER A 637 -40.10 2.08 7.02
C SER A 637 -39.46 0.89 7.75
N GLY A 638 -38.16 0.98 8.00
CA GLY A 638 -37.42 0.05 8.83
C GLY A 638 -36.34 0.79 9.60
N ASN A 639 -36.74 1.46 10.69
CA ASN A 639 -35.85 1.79 11.79
C ASN A 639 -35.35 0.48 12.42
N GLY A 640 -34.08 0.41 12.83
CA GLY A 640 -33.69 -0.55 13.86
C GLY A 640 -32.27 -1.07 13.80
N PHE A 641 -31.43 -0.45 14.63
CA PHE A 641 -30.21 -0.94 15.25
C PHE A 641 -30.17 -2.44 15.62
N PHE A 642 -28.93 -2.95 15.72
CA PHE A 642 -28.44 -4.12 16.47
C PHE A 642 -29.35 -4.71 17.57
N SER A 643 -29.49 -6.04 17.56
CA SER A 643 -29.42 -6.86 18.78
C SER A 643 -29.15 -8.34 18.44
N ASN A 644 -28.18 -8.92 19.15
CA ASN A 644 -28.07 -10.37 19.37
C ASN A 644 -29.39 -10.91 19.93
N ASP A 645 -29.81 -12.13 19.54
CA ASP A 645 -29.95 -13.21 20.51
C ASP A 645 -30.18 -14.58 19.90
N THR A 646 -29.77 -15.55 20.71
CA THR A 646 -29.92 -17.01 20.72
C THR A 646 -31.23 -17.60 20.18
N GLY A 647 -31.16 -18.81 19.62
CA GLY A 647 -32.35 -19.63 19.36
C GLY A 647 -32.04 -21.03 18.84
N GLU A 648 -32.10 -22.01 19.74
CA GLU A 648 -32.02 -23.45 19.53
C GLU A 648 -33.13 -24.03 18.61
N THR A 649 -32.80 -25.15 17.98
CA THR A 649 -33.63 -26.33 17.65
C THR A 649 -34.98 -26.16 16.93
N SER A 650 -35.10 -26.79 15.76
CA SER A 650 -36.02 -27.94 15.54
C SER A 650 -36.03 -28.44 14.09
N SER A 651 -35.42 -29.61 13.91
CA SER A 651 -36.04 -30.80 13.33
C SER A 651 -36.98 -30.64 12.11
N SER A 652 -36.50 -31.10 10.95
CA SER A 652 -37.37 -31.81 10.01
C SER A 652 -36.64 -33.01 9.42
N THR A 653 -37.03 -34.16 9.94
CA THR A 653 -36.75 -35.52 9.52
C THR A 653 -37.06 -35.73 8.03
N ARG A 654 -36.09 -36.24 7.26
CA ARG A 654 -36.36 -37.07 6.09
C ARG A 654 -35.48 -38.31 6.13
N THR A 655 -36.08 -39.37 6.65
CA THR A 655 -35.61 -40.74 6.61
C THR A 655 -35.86 -41.30 5.21
N LEU A 656 -34.82 -41.82 4.55
CA LEU A 656 -34.97 -42.90 3.58
C LEU A 656 -33.79 -43.87 3.74
N GLN A 657 -34.15 -45.06 4.21
CA GLN A 657 -33.34 -46.25 4.41
C GLN A 657 -32.69 -46.69 3.08
N SER A 658 -31.37 -46.92 3.10
CA SER A 658 -30.70 -48.23 3.21
C SER A 658 -30.55 -49.00 1.89
N LYS A 659 -29.29 -49.27 1.51
CA LYS A 659 -28.73 -50.63 1.42
C LYS A 659 -27.24 -50.60 1.02
N ASN A 660 -26.44 -51.25 1.88
CA ASN A 660 -25.24 -52.07 1.68
C ASN A 660 -24.69 -52.16 0.24
N SER A 661 -23.38 -52.14 0.01
CA SER A 661 -22.42 -53.10 0.56
C SER A 661 -20.96 -52.71 0.32
N PHE A 662 -20.09 -53.19 1.25
CA PHE A 662 -18.66 -53.50 1.11
C PHE A 662 -18.25 -53.97 -0.32
N SER A 663 -17.02 -53.84 -0.82
CA SER A 663 -15.70 -54.13 -0.21
C SER A 663 -14.56 -53.64 -1.11
N SER A 664 -13.35 -53.61 -0.51
CA SER A 664 -11.97 -53.53 -1.07
C SER A 664 -11.51 -52.21 -1.68
#